data_AF-A0A175JPW4-F1
#
_entry.id   AF-A0A175JPW4-F1
#
_cell.length_a   1.000
_cell.length_b   1.000
_cell.length_c   1.000
_cell.angle_alpha   90.00
_cell.angle_beta   90.00
_cell.angle_gamma   90.00
#
_symmetry.space_group_name_H-M   'P 1'
#
loop_
_entity.id
_entity.type
_entity.pdbx_description
1 polymer ?
#
loop_
_entity_poly.entity_id
_entity_poly.type
_entity_poly.pdbx_seq_one_letter_code
_entity_poly.pdbx_strand_id
1 'polypeptide(L)'
;MMVCLELPFLLNVIHYFESKNDLENFMIINKKCLSTLFALRVNPLFRNDNDLCWLINHFQIETIDFGDIPISSIELLMKTKRIRNPNFYPIIKNGLLNELNASEIFKKVTHLKLYKRTEEDQINEMKNVNNLILKYYKSFIHLNYLEGDLELVLYFLSRYTNYGREKFIKIPSTLLIYSLNGNAIELKKSNIELIQKIESLIPDNQIINFYIIFDNNAKKELFKSQVTRSWYRRISYELNEQWNKNVICDGGCCILFKRLVDNSMNELLNKMYPKELIFEEITTTTKWDIPSYITTIHINYSSKTTHWKFKPTLRFIKELFMNQIDFIIISSSLENLQQMFLCSCQESTFQNCEMKSLKRIRIINSFHLNFYKCSYGSLEELTIINSGGVHFTNLIKSLKKIELVNSRRLTIPFEHEQDNIFTFYIESCSEVHLSPNILKLLNLKSNHHEFSNTFYFPPIKEYQNKHLFTFNKFISFSNDIEVIEDSIRRIKDKNSMEEYDLIVSRDFGTFANYYKKQMFSTIQGEVYHLKGIRYIEITVVGNSWISIGCIDEENYECTISSQLGWLKNSIGFHSDDGKVYLESTYKTIAQGLAYGNKVGQTNIIGIGYDCFNEEIFYTINGCFWKKFKIPWRNVAVAISFGKFHPIQINSGRKPFLFDNRQIFSELLYNS
;
A
#
# COMPACT_ATOMS: atom_id res chain seq x y z
N MET A 1 -5.08 36.94 -24.47
CA MET A 1 -4.58 37.14 -23.10
C MET A 1 -3.32 36.30 -22.95
N MET A 2 -2.14 36.91 -22.92
CA MET A 2 -0.87 36.18 -22.80
C MET A 2 -0.71 35.80 -21.33
N VAL A 3 -0.83 34.51 -20.99
CA VAL A 3 -0.68 34.04 -19.60
C VAL A 3 0.77 34.28 -19.20
N CYS A 4 1.01 35.33 -18.40
CA CYS A 4 2.34 35.64 -17.91
C CYS A 4 2.63 34.72 -16.72
N LEU A 5 3.57 33.78 -16.89
CA LEU A 5 4.05 32.96 -15.78
C LEU A 5 4.88 33.86 -14.85
N GLU A 6 4.27 34.29 -13.74
CA GLU A 6 4.94 35.06 -12.69
C GLU A 6 5.60 34.14 -11.66
N LEU A 7 6.69 34.62 -11.08
CA LEU A 7 7.51 33.87 -10.13
C LEU A 7 6.72 33.28 -8.94
N PRO A 8 5.78 34.00 -8.29
CA PRO A 8 5.03 33.44 -7.16
C PRO A 8 4.18 32.22 -7.53
N PHE A 9 3.55 32.21 -8.71
CA PHE A 9 2.77 31.06 -9.16
C PHE A 9 3.67 29.87 -9.50
N LEU A 10 4.82 30.11 -10.13
CA LEU A 10 5.79 29.06 -10.42
C LEU A 10 6.38 28.44 -9.15
N LEU A 11 6.64 29.24 -8.11
CA LEU A 11 7.08 28.72 -6.80
C LEU A 11 6.04 27.78 -6.20
N ASN A 12 4.75 28.13 -6.27
CA ASN A 12 3.68 27.25 -5.80
C ASN A 12 3.62 25.94 -6.59
N VAL A 13 3.78 26.00 -7.92
CA VAL A 13 3.82 24.80 -8.77
C VAL A 13 4.97 23.89 -8.40
N ILE A 14 6.17 24.44 -8.14
CA ILE A 14 7.36 23.65 -7.80
C ILE A 14 7.16 22.80 -6.55
N HIS A 15 6.39 23.27 -5.57
CA HIS A 15 6.14 22.51 -4.35
C HIS A 15 5.27 21.27 -4.55
N TYR A 16 4.62 21.12 -5.71
CA TYR A 16 3.92 19.89 -6.12
C TYR A 16 4.81 18.88 -6.84
N PHE A 17 6.08 19.22 -7.08
CA PHE A 17 7.04 18.28 -7.67
C PHE A 17 7.63 17.36 -6.60
N GLU A 18 7.77 16.08 -6.95
CA GLU A 18 8.06 15.03 -5.98
C GLU A 18 9.35 14.27 -6.32
N SER A 19 9.98 14.59 -7.44
CA SER A 19 11.23 14.00 -7.90
C SER A 19 12.19 15.00 -8.55
N LYS A 20 13.46 14.60 -8.65
CA LYS A 20 14.47 15.33 -9.43
C LYS A 20 14.05 15.49 -10.91
N ASN A 21 13.48 14.44 -11.51
CA ASN A 21 13.09 14.43 -12.91
C ASN A 21 12.00 15.48 -13.21
N ASP A 22 11.08 15.70 -12.27
CA ASP A 22 10.08 16.77 -12.39
C ASP A 22 10.74 18.15 -12.47
N LEU A 23 11.79 18.37 -11.67
CA LEU A 23 12.54 19.62 -11.68
C LEU A 23 13.35 19.80 -12.96
N GLU A 24 14.00 18.74 -13.45
CA GLU A 24 14.72 18.77 -14.72
C GLU A 24 13.78 19.09 -15.89
N ASN A 25 12.62 18.44 -15.94
CA ASN A 25 11.58 18.74 -16.93
C ASN A 25 11.05 20.17 -16.79
N PHE A 26 10.87 20.65 -15.56
CA PHE A 26 10.43 22.01 -15.33
C PHE A 26 11.46 23.05 -15.80
N MET A 27 12.76 22.80 -15.57
CA MET A 27 13.84 23.70 -16.00
C MET A 27 13.90 23.90 -17.52
N ILE A 28 13.65 22.84 -18.30
CA ILE A 28 13.76 22.92 -19.76
C ILE A 28 12.60 23.65 -20.43
N ILE A 29 11.49 23.90 -19.71
CA ILE A 29 10.31 24.60 -20.28
C ILE A 29 10.68 26.02 -20.71
N ASN A 30 11.29 26.82 -19.82
CA ASN A 30 11.78 28.16 -20.15
C ASN A 30 12.74 28.73 -19.08
N LYS A 31 13.40 29.84 -19.40
CA LYS A 31 14.35 30.52 -18.49
C LYS A 31 13.76 30.97 -17.16
N LYS A 32 12.46 31.35 -17.12
CA LYS A 32 11.81 31.74 -15.85
C LYS A 32 11.71 30.54 -14.92
N CYS A 33 11.40 29.35 -15.41
CA CYS A 33 11.36 28.13 -14.61
C CYS A 33 12.72 27.85 -13.93
N LEU A 34 13.82 27.99 -14.66
CA LEU A 34 15.16 27.89 -14.09
C LEU A 34 15.42 28.98 -13.03
N SER A 35 15.08 30.24 -13.33
CA SER A 35 15.19 31.32 -12.34
C SER A 35 14.37 31.07 -11.08
N THR A 36 13.21 30.40 -11.19
CA THR A 36 12.39 30.02 -10.04
C THR A 36 13.12 29.05 -9.11
N LEU A 37 13.87 28.07 -9.64
CA LEU A 37 14.67 27.17 -8.81
C LEU A 37 15.83 27.88 -8.11
N PHE A 38 16.46 28.87 -8.75
CA PHE A 38 17.46 29.71 -8.09
C PHE A 38 16.87 30.60 -6.99
N ALA A 39 15.60 30.97 -7.10
CA ALA A 39 14.88 31.73 -6.09
C ALA A 39 14.32 30.86 -4.95
N LEU A 40 14.33 29.54 -5.11
CA LEU A 40 13.74 28.61 -4.16
C LEU A 40 14.52 28.59 -2.84
N ARG A 41 13.83 28.81 -1.72
CA ARG A 41 14.42 28.82 -0.37
C ARG A 41 14.14 27.56 0.44
N VAL A 42 13.07 26.85 0.09
CA VAL A 42 12.61 25.60 0.73
C VAL A 42 12.44 24.57 -0.37
N ASN A 43 12.95 23.35 -0.20
CA ASN A 43 12.77 22.29 -1.19
C ASN A 43 11.29 21.86 -1.34
N PRO A 44 10.91 21.25 -2.48
CA PRO A 44 9.68 20.48 -2.59
C PRO A 44 9.70 19.25 -1.68
N LEU A 45 8.54 18.66 -1.40
CA LEU A 45 8.42 17.43 -0.64
C LEU A 45 8.80 16.22 -1.52
N PHE A 46 10.10 15.97 -1.65
CA PHE A 46 10.60 14.85 -2.45
C PHE A 46 10.21 13.50 -1.85
N ARG A 47 10.20 12.46 -2.67
CA ARG A 47 9.96 11.08 -2.23
C ARG A 47 11.22 10.35 -1.74
N ASN A 48 12.40 10.97 -1.80
CA ASN A 48 13.67 10.36 -1.40
C ASN A 48 14.77 11.39 -1.11
N ASP A 49 15.82 10.94 -0.41
CA ASP A 49 16.98 11.73 0.03
C ASP A 49 17.97 12.05 -1.10
N ASN A 50 18.07 11.21 -2.13
CA ASN A 50 18.97 11.44 -3.28
C ASN A 50 18.55 12.67 -4.08
N ASP A 51 17.25 12.83 -4.35
CA ASP A 51 16.71 14.00 -5.04
C ASP A 51 16.93 15.29 -4.23
N LEU A 52 16.80 15.19 -2.91
CA LEU A 52 17.10 16.27 -1.99
C LEU A 52 18.61 16.63 -2.01
N CYS A 53 19.49 15.63 -1.94
CA CYS A 53 20.94 15.82 -2.07
C CYS A 53 21.30 16.51 -3.38
N TRP A 54 20.71 16.05 -4.49
CA TRP A 54 20.91 16.67 -5.79
C TRP A 54 20.50 18.15 -5.76
N LEU A 55 19.30 18.47 -5.26
CA LEU A 55 18.81 19.85 -5.22
C LEU A 55 19.76 20.75 -4.41
N ILE A 56 20.19 20.31 -3.23
CA ILE A 56 21.06 21.09 -2.33
C ILE A 56 22.45 21.31 -2.93
N ASN A 57 22.95 20.35 -3.71
CA ASN A 57 24.25 20.48 -4.37
C ASN A 57 24.22 21.42 -5.58
N HIS A 58 23.04 21.69 -6.16
CA HIS A 58 22.88 22.52 -7.36
C HIS A 58 22.27 23.89 -7.09
N PHE A 59 21.51 24.04 -5.99
CA PHE A 59 20.75 25.26 -5.67
C PHE A 59 20.96 25.69 -4.21
N GLN A 60 20.80 26.99 -3.95
CA GLN A 60 20.98 27.58 -2.63
C GLN A 60 19.73 27.43 -1.75
N ILE A 61 19.48 26.21 -1.28
CA ILE A 61 18.38 25.90 -0.36
C ILE A 61 18.75 26.30 1.07
N GLU A 62 17.93 27.15 1.69
CA GLU A 62 18.17 27.61 3.06
C GLU A 62 17.49 26.73 4.11
N THR A 63 16.30 26.24 3.78
CA THR A 63 15.49 25.38 4.62
C THR A 63 15.31 24.03 3.95
N ILE A 64 15.72 22.96 4.63
CA ILE A 64 15.30 21.62 4.23
C ILE A 64 13.99 21.28 4.95
N ASP A 65 12.98 20.89 4.19
CA ASP A 65 11.80 20.20 4.66
C ASP A 65 11.89 18.73 4.28
N PHE A 66 11.99 17.87 5.29
CA PHE A 66 12.10 16.42 5.07
C PHE A 66 10.74 15.77 4.78
N GLY A 67 9.61 16.44 5.07
CA GLY A 67 8.30 15.78 5.01
C GLY A 67 8.29 14.50 5.85
N ASP A 68 8.20 13.36 5.17
CA ASP A 68 8.27 12.01 5.77
C ASP A 68 9.53 11.22 5.36
N ILE A 69 10.47 11.85 4.63
CA ILE A 69 11.72 11.21 4.19
C ILE A 69 12.63 10.94 5.41
N PRO A 70 13.15 9.70 5.57
CA PRO A 70 14.14 9.41 6.59
C PRO A 70 15.46 10.14 6.32
N ILE A 71 16.09 10.68 7.38
CA ILE A 71 17.38 11.35 7.26
C ILE A 71 18.49 10.30 7.18
N SER A 72 19.28 10.30 6.11
CA SER A 72 20.41 9.39 5.93
C SER A 72 21.78 10.06 6.14
N SER A 73 21.86 11.39 6.01
CA SER A 73 23.12 12.14 6.02
C SER A 73 23.10 13.31 7.02
N ILE A 74 24.00 13.26 7.99
CA ILE A 74 24.22 14.35 8.96
C ILE A 74 24.80 15.59 8.28
N GLU A 75 25.57 15.43 7.20
CA GLU A 75 26.20 16.53 6.47
C GLU A 75 25.17 17.50 5.88
N LEU A 76 24.03 16.98 5.42
CA LEU A 76 22.91 17.80 4.93
C LEU A 76 22.38 18.72 6.05
N LEU A 77 22.25 18.19 7.27
CA LEU A 77 21.81 18.97 8.43
C LEU A 77 22.86 20.01 8.85
N MET A 78 24.15 19.70 8.67
CA MET A 78 25.23 20.64 8.96
C MET A 78 25.30 21.79 7.96
N LYS A 79 25.01 21.57 6.68
CA LYS A 79 25.02 22.60 5.63
C LYS A 79 23.81 23.52 5.64
N THR A 80 22.70 23.09 6.21
CA THR A 80 21.46 23.88 6.22
C THR A 80 21.40 24.97 7.27
N LYS A 81 20.62 26.01 7.00
CA LYS A 81 20.28 27.06 7.98
C LYS A 81 19.08 26.66 8.82
N ARG A 82 18.06 26.06 8.20
CA ARG A 82 16.79 25.66 8.83
C ARG A 82 16.40 24.24 8.46
N ILE A 83 15.75 23.56 9.40
CA ILE A 83 15.27 22.18 9.23
C ILE A 83 13.79 22.13 9.59
N ARG A 84 12.98 21.43 8.79
CA ARG A 84 11.57 21.13 9.04
C ARG A 84 11.33 19.62 8.95
N ASN A 85 10.44 19.14 9.80
CA ASN A 85 9.98 17.76 9.85
C ASN A 85 11.11 16.69 9.87
N PRO A 86 12.21 16.86 10.65
CA PRO A 86 13.29 15.91 10.63
C PRO A 86 12.88 14.57 11.26
N ASN A 87 13.05 13.47 10.53
CA ASN A 87 13.03 12.13 11.11
C ASN A 87 14.43 11.75 11.61
N PHE A 88 14.73 12.04 12.88
CA PHE A 88 16.05 11.80 13.49
C PHE A 88 16.39 10.33 13.75
N TYR A 89 15.41 9.43 13.67
CA TYR A 89 15.59 8.03 14.04
C TYR A 89 16.76 7.34 13.34
N PRO A 90 16.92 7.39 11.99
CA PRO A 90 17.97 6.64 11.33
C PRO A 90 19.37 7.16 11.69
N ILE A 91 19.56 8.47 11.78
CA ILE A 91 20.87 9.06 12.12
C ILE A 91 21.25 8.91 13.59
N ILE A 92 20.28 8.84 14.52
CA ILE A 92 20.56 8.52 15.92
C ILE A 92 20.91 7.04 16.06
N LYS A 93 20.13 6.16 15.41
CA LYS A 93 20.38 4.72 15.40
C LYS A 93 21.77 4.37 14.87
N ASN A 94 22.22 5.08 13.83
CA ASN A 94 23.55 4.91 13.25
C ASN A 94 24.66 5.69 13.99
N GLY A 95 24.37 6.32 15.13
CA GLY A 95 25.34 7.09 15.93
C GLY A 95 25.83 8.39 15.31
N LEU A 96 25.28 8.79 14.16
CA LEU A 96 25.66 10.01 13.43
C LEU A 96 25.17 11.28 14.13
N LEU A 97 24.00 11.24 14.78
CA LEU A 97 23.50 12.28 15.66
C LEU A 97 23.58 11.81 17.11
N ASN A 98 24.38 12.50 17.92
CA ASN A 98 24.69 12.12 19.29
C ASN A 98 24.88 13.38 20.16
N GLU A 99 25.30 13.19 21.40
CA GLU A 99 25.44 14.28 22.38
C GLU A 99 26.42 15.39 21.96
N LEU A 100 27.41 15.08 21.11
CA LEU A 100 28.44 16.03 20.69
C LEU A 100 27.90 17.04 19.66
N ASN A 101 26.96 16.64 18.82
CA ASN A 101 26.45 17.47 17.71
C ASN A 101 24.95 17.81 17.79
N ALA A 102 24.20 17.22 18.74
CA ALA A 102 22.76 17.45 18.90
C ALA A 102 22.39 18.92 19.04
N SER A 103 23.08 19.69 19.89
CA SER A 103 22.76 21.10 20.12
C SER A 103 22.92 21.96 18.85
N GLU A 104 23.94 21.68 18.03
CA GLU A 104 24.19 22.40 16.79
C GLU A 104 23.13 22.14 15.72
N ILE A 105 22.60 20.92 15.66
CA ILE A 105 21.51 20.58 14.75
C ILE A 105 20.17 21.12 15.27
N PHE A 106 19.87 20.93 16.55
CA PHE A 106 18.57 21.29 17.13
C PHE A 106 18.29 22.80 17.10
N LYS A 107 19.32 23.66 17.17
CA LYS A 107 19.13 25.11 16.95
C LYS A 107 18.59 25.44 15.56
N LYS A 108 18.79 24.59 14.56
CA LYS A 108 18.31 24.84 13.19
C LYS A 108 16.87 24.38 12.98
N VAL A 109 16.33 23.56 13.89
CA VAL A 109 15.00 22.96 13.76
C VAL A 109 13.92 24.01 14.00
N THR A 110 12.99 24.10 13.06
CA THR A 110 11.83 25.01 13.11
C THR A 110 10.51 24.27 13.26
N HIS A 111 10.44 23.03 12.78
CA HIS A 111 9.29 22.12 12.90
C HIS A 111 9.80 20.78 13.43
N LEU A 112 9.24 20.32 14.54
CA LEU A 112 9.62 19.08 15.21
C LEU A 112 8.41 18.19 15.38
N LYS A 113 8.54 16.90 15.04
CA LYS A 113 7.54 15.87 15.29
C LYS A 113 8.07 14.89 16.35
N LEU A 114 7.28 14.62 17.38
CA LEU A 114 7.59 13.71 18.49
C LEU A 114 6.72 12.46 18.39
N TYR A 115 7.34 11.35 18.01
CA TYR A 115 6.63 10.09 17.77
C TYR A 115 6.77 9.13 18.94
N LYS A 116 5.68 8.41 19.23
CA LYS A 116 5.67 7.21 20.06
C LYS A 116 5.14 6.08 19.17
N ARG A 117 5.92 5.02 18.98
CA ARG A 117 5.50 3.85 18.20
C ARG A 117 4.92 2.79 19.12
N THR A 118 3.95 2.03 18.62
CA THR A 118 3.22 0.98 19.35
C THR A 118 3.85 -0.41 19.22
N GLU A 119 4.69 -0.63 18.20
CA GLU A 119 5.37 -1.91 17.97
C GLU A 119 6.53 -2.12 18.95
N GLU A 120 6.52 -3.24 19.70
CA GLU A 120 7.44 -3.52 20.83
C GLU A 120 8.92 -3.30 20.50
N ASP A 121 9.38 -3.72 19.31
CA ASP A 121 10.78 -3.67 18.92
C ASP A 121 11.29 -2.26 18.57
N GLN A 122 10.38 -1.33 18.29
CA GLN A 122 10.72 0.06 17.95
C GLN A 122 10.56 1.01 19.15
N ILE A 123 9.91 0.55 20.24
CA ILE A 123 9.72 1.33 21.46
C ILE A 123 11.06 1.76 22.06
N ASN A 124 12.02 0.83 22.17
CA ASN A 124 13.33 1.12 22.77
C ASN A 124 14.15 2.11 21.94
N GLU A 125 14.11 1.96 20.62
CA GLU A 125 14.88 2.83 19.73
C GLU A 125 14.27 4.24 19.66
N MET A 126 12.94 4.36 19.58
CA MET A 126 12.26 5.66 19.65
C MET A 126 12.40 6.32 21.02
N LYS A 127 12.51 5.53 22.09
CA LYS A 127 12.85 6.04 23.42
C LYS A 127 14.21 6.71 23.42
N ASN A 128 15.21 6.17 22.73
CA ASN A 128 16.53 6.80 22.61
C ASN A 128 16.47 8.14 21.85
N VAL A 129 15.73 8.18 20.74
CA VAL A 129 15.50 9.41 19.97
C VAL A 129 14.85 10.48 20.84
N ASN A 130 13.73 10.13 21.48
CA ASN A 130 13.00 11.04 22.36
C ASN A 130 13.85 11.48 23.55
N ASN A 131 14.62 10.59 24.18
CA ASN A 131 15.52 10.93 25.28
C ASN A 131 16.56 11.97 24.86
N LEU A 132 17.17 11.83 23.67
CA LEU A 132 18.14 12.80 23.18
C LEU A 132 17.47 14.17 22.93
N ILE A 133 16.32 14.20 22.25
CA ILE A 133 15.56 15.43 22.00
C ILE A 133 15.19 16.10 23.34
N LEU A 134 14.67 15.32 24.28
CA LEU A 134 14.23 15.78 25.59
C LEU A 134 15.39 16.18 26.51
N LYS A 135 16.60 15.67 26.30
CA LYS A 135 17.81 16.13 27.00
C LYS A 135 18.24 17.52 26.53
N TYR A 136 18.07 17.82 25.24
CA TYR A 136 18.52 19.06 24.60
C TYR A 136 17.39 20.03 24.23
N TYR A 137 16.24 19.96 24.92
CA TYR A 137 15.05 20.78 24.62
C TYR A 137 15.33 22.29 24.54
N LYS A 138 16.29 22.83 25.32
CA LYS A 138 16.67 24.27 25.27
C LYS A 138 17.39 24.68 23.99
N SER A 139 17.93 23.72 23.23
CA SER A 139 18.64 24.01 21.98
C SER A 139 17.69 24.40 20.85
N PHE A 140 16.38 24.13 20.98
CA PHE A 140 15.36 24.40 19.95
C PHE A 140 14.91 25.88 19.88
N ILE A 141 15.87 26.80 19.84
CA ILE A 141 15.65 28.26 19.89
C ILE A 141 14.83 28.83 18.71
N HIS A 142 14.73 28.08 17.61
CA HIS A 142 14.03 28.49 16.40
C HIS A 142 12.74 27.70 16.14
N LEU A 143 12.31 26.88 17.11
CA LEU A 143 11.10 26.07 17.00
C LEU A 143 9.85 26.96 16.93
N ASN A 144 9.08 26.79 15.86
CA ASN A 144 7.83 27.50 15.63
C ASN A 144 6.64 26.53 15.56
N TYR A 145 6.91 25.24 15.29
CA TYR A 145 5.90 24.20 15.15
C TYR A 145 6.34 22.95 15.92
N LEU A 146 5.49 22.47 16.82
CA LEU A 146 5.71 21.23 17.56
C LEU A 146 4.49 20.33 17.39
N GLU A 147 4.73 19.12 16.92
CA GLU A 147 3.70 18.13 16.67
C GLU A 147 4.05 16.80 17.35
N GLY A 148 3.05 16.01 17.76
CA GLY A 148 3.30 14.62 18.17
C GLY A 148 2.34 14.04 19.21
N ASP A 149 2.89 13.10 19.97
CA ASP A 149 2.18 12.39 21.04
C ASP A 149 1.92 13.28 22.26
N LEU A 150 0.70 13.20 22.82
CA LEU A 150 0.22 14.04 23.92
C LEU A 150 1.15 14.01 25.14
N GLU A 151 1.65 12.83 25.55
CA GLU A 151 2.55 12.73 26.70
C GLU A 151 3.94 13.30 26.40
N LEU A 152 4.47 13.07 25.20
CA LEU A 152 5.78 13.57 24.80
C LEU A 152 5.79 15.09 24.66
N VAL A 153 4.75 15.66 24.06
CA VAL A 153 4.57 17.10 23.94
C VAL A 153 4.41 17.73 25.33
N LEU A 154 3.59 17.15 26.21
CA LEU A 154 3.46 17.60 27.59
C LEU A 154 4.82 17.57 28.31
N TYR A 155 5.57 16.48 28.20
CA TYR A 155 6.89 16.36 28.81
C TYR A 155 7.88 17.40 28.26
N PHE A 156 7.93 17.57 26.92
CA PHE A 156 8.78 18.57 26.27
C PHE A 156 8.45 19.97 26.77
N LEU A 157 7.19 20.39 26.72
CA LEU A 157 6.76 21.72 27.14
C LEU A 157 6.95 21.95 28.65
N SER A 158 6.75 20.91 29.48
CA SER A 158 7.00 21.00 30.92
C SER A 158 8.46 21.35 31.19
N ARG A 159 9.41 20.74 30.48
CA ARG A 159 10.83 21.06 30.64
C ARG A 159 11.19 22.39 30.01
N TYR A 160 10.67 22.65 28.82
CA TYR A 160 10.94 23.84 28.02
C TYR A 160 10.53 25.12 28.75
N THR A 161 9.39 25.11 29.42
CA THR A 161 8.84 26.25 30.17
C THR A 161 9.22 26.25 31.65
N ASN A 162 10.16 25.39 32.08
CA ASN A 162 10.52 25.21 33.48
C ASN A 162 9.29 24.98 34.38
N TYR A 163 8.45 24.01 33.96
CA TYR A 163 7.19 23.62 34.56
C TYR A 163 6.19 24.79 34.66
N GLY A 164 6.12 25.61 33.61
CA GLY A 164 5.23 26.76 33.54
C GLY A 164 5.73 28.00 34.30
N ARG A 165 6.95 28.00 34.84
CA ARG A 165 7.57 29.20 35.43
C ARG A 165 7.98 30.23 34.38
N GLU A 166 8.29 29.76 33.17
CA GLU A 166 8.82 30.56 32.06
C GLU A 166 7.85 30.53 30.86
N LYS A 167 6.60 30.99 31.03
CA LYS A 167 5.59 30.96 29.94
C LYS A 167 5.81 31.99 28.85
N PHE A 168 6.61 33.03 29.10
CA PHE A 168 6.84 34.13 28.15
C PHE A 168 8.12 33.98 27.32
N ILE A 169 8.78 32.82 27.40
CA ILE A 169 9.85 32.49 26.45
C ILE A 169 9.24 32.24 25.07
N LYS A 170 10.08 32.16 24.05
CA LYS A 170 9.63 31.80 22.70
C LYS A 170 9.17 30.34 22.66
N ILE A 171 7.87 30.13 22.83
CA ILE A 171 7.17 28.84 22.66
C ILE A 171 6.78 28.69 21.17
N PRO A 172 6.70 27.47 20.63
CA PRO A 172 6.20 27.24 19.28
C PRO A 172 4.83 27.90 19.06
N SER A 173 4.69 28.65 17.97
CA SER A 173 3.44 29.31 17.57
C SER A 173 2.33 28.32 17.18
N THR A 174 2.68 27.06 16.92
CA THR A 174 1.73 26.01 16.61
C THR A 174 2.08 24.73 17.36
N LEU A 175 1.08 24.19 18.05
CA LEU A 175 1.11 22.90 18.70
C LEU A 175 0.07 22.00 18.02
N LEU A 176 0.47 20.82 17.56
CA LEU A 176 -0.45 19.83 17.00
C LEU A 176 -0.30 18.50 17.73
N ILE A 177 -1.38 18.01 18.31
CA ILE A 177 -1.36 16.73 19.03
C ILE A 177 -2.35 15.78 18.35
N TYR A 178 -1.89 14.59 17.97
CA TYR A 178 -2.72 13.64 17.20
C TYR A 178 -2.67 12.20 17.70
N SER A 179 -1.77 11.89 18.65
CA SER A 179 -1.70 10.56 19.27
C SER A 179 -1.54 10.63 20.79
N LEU A 180 -1.86 9.52 21.44
CA LEU A 180 -1.51 9.24 22.83
C LEU A 180 -1.02 7.79 22.91
N ASN A 181 0.21 7.59 23.38
CA ASN A 181 0.86 6.28 23.38
C ASN A 181 0.93 5.63 21.99
N GLY A 182 1.08 6.46 20.95
CA GLY A 182 1.09 6.02 19.55
C GLY A 182 -0.28 5.63 18.98
N ASN A 183 -1.35 5.72 19.78
CA ASN A 183 -2.72 5.44 19.35
C ASN A 183 -3.49 6.75 19.11
N ALA A 184 -4.60 6.68 18.37
CA ALA A 184 -5.48 7.83 18.17
C ALA A 184 -6.06 8.31 19.52
N ILE A 185 -6.23 9.63 19.66
CA ILE A 185 -6.66 10.21 20.94
C ILE A 185 -8.17 10.07 21.12
N GLU A 186 -8.59 9.33 22.12
CA GLU A 186 -9.99 9.27 22.52
C GLU A 186 -10.39 10.43 23.44
N LEU A 187 -11.64 10.87 23.36
CA LEU A 187 -12.20 11.92 24.22
C LEU A 187 -12.54 11.37 25.61
N LYS A 188 -11.53 11.19 26.46
CA LYS A 188 -11.63 10.68 27.85
C LYS A 188 -11.17 11.73 28.87
N LYS A 189 -11.73 11.69 30.08
CA LYS A 189 -11.40 12.64 31.17
C LYS A 189 -9.88 12.68 31.45
N SER A 190 -9.22 11.53 31.50
CA SER A 190 -7.76 11.43 31.69
C SER A 190 -6.97 12.19 30.62
N ASN A 191 -7.41 12.11 29.36
CA ASN A 191 -6.74 12.77 28.24
C ASN A 191 -6.97 14.28 28.28
N ILE A 192 -8.17 14.69 28.69
CA ILE A 192 -8.52 16.10 28.90
C ILE A 192 -7.68 16.73 30.00
N GLU A 193 -7.44 16.02 31.10
CA GLU A 193 -6.55 16.48 32.17
C GLU A 193 -5.10 16.69 31.66
N LEU A 194 -4.62 15.86 30.73
CA LEU A 194 -3.31 16.05 30.09
C LEU A 194 -3.29 17.28 29.18
N ILE A 195 -4.35 17.52 28.41
CA ILE A 195 -4.49 18.71 27.54
C ILE A 195 -4.51 19.99 28.37
N GLN A 196 -5.28 20.01 29.46
CA GLN A 196 -5.35 21.14 30.38
C GLN A 196 -4.00 21.41 31.05
N LYS A 197 -3.21 20.37 31.33
CA LYS A 197 -1.82 20.54 31.79
C LYS A 197 -0.98 21.27 30.73
N ILE A 198 -1.11 20.93 29.44
CA ILE A 198 -0.42 21.66 28.36
C ILE A 198 -0.87 23.12 28.29
N GLU A 199 -2.18 23.37 28.36
CA GLU A 199 -2.73 24.74 28.39
C GLU A 199 -2.14 25.56 29.55
N SER A 200 -1.94 24.93 30.72
CA SER A 200 -1.33 25.58 31.87
C SER A 200 0.15 25.95 31.67
N LEU A 201 0.84 25.35 30.69
CA LEU A 201 2.26 25.62 30.39
C LEU A 201 2.45 26.72 29.35
N ILE A 202 1.40 27.09 28.61
CA ILE A 202 1.47 28.09 27.54
C ILE A 202 0.83 29.42 27.98
N PRO A 203 1.25 30.56 27.40
CA PRO A 203 0.64 31.86 27.66
C PRO A 203 -0.73 31.95 27.02
N ASP A 204 -1.69 32.52 27.74
CA ASP A 204 -3.02 32.84 27.24
C ASP A 204 -3.00 34.21 26.53
N ASN A 205 -2.38 34.26 25.36
CA ASN A 205 -2.19 35.50 24.58
C ASN A 205 -2.72 35.39 23.15
N GLN A 206 -3.43 34.31 22.81
CA GLN A 206 -3.95 34.00 21.47
C GLN A 206 -2.91 33.89 20.34
N ILE A 207 -1.61 33.99 20.65
CA ILE A 207 -0.53 33.86 19.65
C ILE A 207 -0.30 32.38 19.31
N ILE A 208 -0.53 31.48 20.27
CA ILE A 208 -0.32 30.05 20.10
C ILE A 208 -1.56 29.39 19.52
N ASN A 209 -1.38 28.74 18.38
CA ASN A 209 -2.40 27.89 17.80
C ASN A 209 -2.23 26.46 18.33
N PHE A 210 -3.04 26.08 19.32
CA PHE A 210 -3.03 24.72 19.86
C PHE A 210 -4.13 23.89 19.22
N TYR A 211 -3.75 22.91 18.40
CA TYR A 211 -4.63 21.95 17.76
C TYR A 211 -4.53 20.58 18.41
N ILE A 212 -5.67 19.91 18.57
CA ILE A 212 -5.72 18.50 18.92
C ILE A 212 -6.62 17.73 17.96
N ILE A 213 -6.17 16.55 17.56
CA ILE A 213 -6.91 15.63 16.71
C ILE A 213 -7.41 14.48 17.57
N PHE A 214 -8.72 14.42 17.77
CA PHE A 214 -9.38 13.28 18.36
C PHE A 214 -9.73 12.25 17.30
N ASP A 215 -9.77 11.00 17.72
CA ASP A 215 -10.15 9.88 16.88
C ASP A 215 -11.62 9.95 16.46
N ASN A 216 -12.52 10.07 17.45
CA ASN A 216 -13.96 10.25 17.27
C ASN A 216 -14.54 11.17 18.36
N ASN A 217 -15.78 11.62 18.17
CA ASN A 217 -16.50 12.45 19.14
C ASN A 217 -17.57 11.64 19.88
N ALA A 218 -17.21 11.03 21.01
CA ALA A 218 -18.16 10.17 21.74
C ALA A 218 -19.06 10.92 22.73
N LYS A 219 -18.71 12.12 23.25
CA LYS A 219 -19.57 12.86 24.23
C LYS A 219 -19.34 14.39 24.24
N LYS A 220 -20.41 15.13 23.97
CA LYS A 220 -20.51 16.61 23.86
C LYS A 220 -20.01 17.41 25.07
N GLU A 221 -20.09 16.86 26.28
CA GLU A 221 -19.87 17.61 27.53
C GLU A 221 -18.42 17.61 28.01
N LEU A 222 -17.59 16.72 27.45
CA LEU A 222 -16.30 16.41 28.06
C LEU A 222 -15.22 17.46 27.78
N PHE A 223 -15.24 18.16 26.64
CA PHE A 223 -14.13 19.04 26.26
C PHE A 223 -14.61 20.45 25.90
N LYS A 224 -14.27 21.41 26.78
CA LYS A 224 -14.37 22.84 26.53
C LYS A 224 -13.01 23.45 26.81
N SER A 225 -12.45 24.13 25.82
CA SER A 225 -11.21 24.89 25.94
C SER A 225 -11.36 26.25 25.27
N GLN A 226 -10.72 27.26 25.86
CA GLN A 226 -10.63 28.61 25.27
C GLN A 226 -9.41 28.77 24.37
N VAL A 227 -8.40 27.90 24.52
CA VAL A 227 -7.10 28.00 23.84
C VAL A 227 -6.95 26.92 22.77
N THR A 228 -7.48 25.74 23.02
CA THR A 228 -7.30 24.55 22.18
C THR A 228 -8.42 24.40 21.16
N ARG A 229 -8.04 24.25 19.89
CA ARG A 229 -8.93 23.92 18.77
C ARG A 229 -8.89 22.43 18.52
N SER A 230 -10.04 21.77 18.60
CA SER A 230 -10.15 20.34 18.34
C SER A 230 -10.65 20.02 16.95
N TRP A 231 -10.07 18.98 16.36
CA TRP A 231 -10.37 18.38 15.08
C TRP A 231 -10.66 16.88 15.28
N TYR A 232 -11.34 16.27 14.31
CA TYR A 232 -11.73 14.86 14.36
C TYR A 232 -11.28 14.13 13.12
N ARG A 233 -10.67 12.95 13.31
CA ARG A 233 -10.27 12.06 12.22
C ARG A 233 -11.48 11.34 11.61
N ARG A 234 -12.40 10.87 12.46
CA ARG A 234 -13.59 10.11 12.03
C ARG A 234 -14.87 10.86 12.35
N ILE A 235 -15.80 10.80 11.40
CA ILE A 235 -17.14 11.35 11.54
C ILE A 235 -18.05 10.27 12.12
N SER A 236 -18.72 10.55 13.23
CA SER A 236 -19.82 9.73 13.75
C SER A 236 -21.12 10.51 13.72
N TYR A 237 -22.27 9.82 13.62
CA TYR A 237 -23.60 10.45 13.70
C TYR A 237 -23.84 11.23 15.00
N GLU A 238 -23.10 10.91 16.07
CA GLU A 238 -23.17 11.61 17.35
C GLU A 238 -22.55 13.04 17.31
N LEU A 239 -22.02 13.45 16.16
CA LEU A 239 -21.55 14.82 15.94
C LEU A 239 -22.73 15.81 15.98
N ASN A 240 -22.69 16.72 16.95
CA ASN A 240 -23.61 17.84 17.05
C ASN A 240 -23.33 18.88 15.93
N GLU A 241 -24.35 19.60 15.46
CA GLU A 241 -24.27 20.67 14.44
C GLU A 241 -23.10 21.65 14.62
N GLN A 242 -22.66 21.93 15.85
CA GLN A 242 -21.52 22.81 16.13
C GLN A 242 -20.15 22.26 15.68
N TRP A 243 -19.98 20.95 15.64
CA TRP A 243 -18.69 20.29 15.36
C TRP A 243 -18.53 19.87 13.89
N ASN A 244 -19.56 20.12 13.07
CA ASN A 244 -19.60 19.96 11.61
C ASN A 244 -18.66 20.93 10.85
N LYS A 245 -17.59 21.43 11.48
CA LYS A 245 -16.62 22.34 10.86
C LYS A 245 -15.16 21.90 11.02
N ASN A 246 -14.84 21.04 11.99
CA ASN A 246 -13.45 20.68 12.31
C ASN A 246 -13.21 19.19 12.09
N VAL A 247 -13.42 18.72 10.86
CA VAL A 247 -13.13 17.34 10.47
C VAL A 247 -11.97 17.34 9.50
N ILE A 248 -11.09 16.36 9.65
CA ILE A 248 -9.93 16.20 8.78
C ILE A 248 -10.37 15.55 7.46
N CYS A 249 -9.95 16.16 6.36
CA CYS A 249 -10.08 15.63 5.00
C CYS A 249 -8.67 15.49 4.42
N ASP A 250 -7.94 14.50 4.92
CA ASP A 250 -6.56 14.26 4.52
C ASP A 250 -6.51 13.51 3.19
N GLY A 251 -5.67 13.94 2.25
CA GLY A 251 -5.60 13.37 0.90
C GLY A 251 -6.91 13.44 0.10
N GLY A 252 -7.89 14.25 0.52
CA GLY A 252 -9.24 14.25 -0.08
C GLY A 252 -10.10 13.06 0.35
N CYS A 253 -9.74 12.37 1.43
CA CYS A 253 -10.46 11.25 1.99
C CYS A 253 -11.17 11.65 3.29
N CYS A 254 -12.39 11.14 3.48
CA CYS A 254 -13.17 11.34 4.69
C CYS A 254 -13.69 10.01 5.25
N ILE A 255 -13.51 9.79 6.56
CA ILE A 255 -13.86 8.54 7.24
C ILE A 255 -15.17 8.71 8.02
N LEU A 256 -16.14 7.85 7.73
CA LEU A 256 -17.46 7.76 8.33
C LEU A 256 -17.52 6.49 9.20
N PHE A 257 -17.80 6.65 10.48
CA PHE A 257 -17.71 5.59 11.47
C PHE A 257 -19.09 5.25 12.07
N LYS A 258 -19.39 3.94 12.15
CA LYS A 258 -20.59 3.34 12.74
C LYS A 258 -21.91 3.59 11.99
N ARG A 259 -22.64 4.65 12.35
CA ARG A 259 -23.99 4.87 11.82
C ARG A 259 -23.89 5.74 10.57
N LEU A 260 -24.42 5.24 9.45
CA LEU A 260 -24.44 6.02 8.23
C LEU A 260 -25.35 7.20 8.37
N VAL A 261 -24.91 8.24 7.68
CA VAL A 261 -25.56 9.53 7.72
C VAL A 261 -26.39 9.73 6.46
N ASP A 262 -27.40 10.58 6.57
CA ASP A 262 -28.27 10.98 5.47
C ASP A 262 -27.76 12.27 4.80
N ASN A 263 -28.64 12.90 4.03
CA ASN A 263 -28.36 14.15 3.31
C ASN A 263 -27.88 15.30 4.23
N SER A 264 -28.03 15.22 5.56
CA SER A 264 -27.49 16.21 6.50
C SER A 264 -25.97 16.35 6.43
N MET A 265 -25.23 15.33 6.00
CA MET A 265 -23.77 15.44 5.84
C MET A 265 -23.32 16.25 4.65
N ASN A 266 -24.20 16.45 3.67
CA ASN A 266 -23.81 17.07 2.41
C ASN A 266 -23.28 18.49 2.65
N GLU A 267 -23.76 19.21 3.68
CA GLU A 267 -23.20 20.52 4.03
C GLU A 267 -21.73 20.43 4.48
N LEU A 268 -21.39 19.47 5.35
CA LEU A 268 -20.03 19.27 5.81
C LEU A 268 -19.13 18.77 4.66
N LEU A 269 -19.60 17.80 3.88
CA LEU A 269 -18.86 17.28 2.73
C LEU A 269 -18.62 18.36 1.68
N ASN A 270 -19.59 19.25 1.42
CA ASN A 270 -19.42 20.35 0.47
C ASN A 270 -18.36 21.36 0.92
N LYS A 271 -18.12 21.49 2.23
CA LYS A 271 -17.04 22.33 2.78
C LYS A 271 -15.67 21.67 2.65
N MET A 272 -15.61 20.35 2.83
CA MET A 272 -14.35 19.59 2.79
C MET A 272 -13.95 19.16 1.37
N TYR A 273 -14.92 19.02 0.48
CA TYR A 273 -14.79 18.56 -0.89
C TYR A 273 -13.98 17.24 -1.05
N PRO A 274 -14.27 16.17 -0.26
CA PRO A 274 -13.55 14.91 -0.39
C PRO A 274 -13.83 14.25 -1.74
N LYS A 275 -12.84 13.57 -2.30
CA LYS A 275 -13.02 12.69 -3.47
C LYS A 275 -13.39 11.26 -3.07
N GLU A 276 -13.02 10.86 -1.86
CA GLU A 276 -13.14 9.50 -1.36
C GLU A 276 -13.86 9.45 -0.01
N LEU A 277 -14.74 8.46 0.16
CA LEU A 277 -15.40 8.16 1.43
C LEU A 277 -15.02 6.76 1.90
N ILE A 278 -14.59 6.65 3.14
CA ILE A 278 -14.36 5.38 3.81
C ILE A 278 -15.44 5.19 4.87
N PHE A 279 -16.17 4.10 4.76
CA PHE A 279 -17.13 3.68 5.76
C PHE A 279 -16.54 2.58 6.62
N GLU A 280 -16.54 2.77 7.94
CA GLU A 280 -16.03 1.82 8.92
C GLU A 280 -17.13 1.39 9.90
N GLU A 281 -17.23 0.09 10.16
CA GLU A 281 -18.15 -0.50 11.15
C GLU A 281 -19.64 -0.17 10.91
N ILE A 282 -20.09 -0.20 9.65
CA ILE A 282 -21.44 0.24 9.30
C ILE A 282 -22.52 -0.58 10.02
N THR A 283 -23.42 0.11 10.74
CA THR A 283 -24.50 -0.55 11.50
C THR A 283 -25.91 -0.36 10.93
N THR A 284 -26.20 0.74 10.23
CA THR A 284 -27.51 0.97 9.59
C THR A 284 -27.32 1.94 8.44
N THR A 285 -28.19 1.87 7.41
CA THR A 285 -28.19 2.83 6.30
C THR A 285 -29.57 3.48 6.14
N THR A 286 -29.58 4.80 6.03
CA THR A 286 -30.71 5.59 5.54
C THR A 286 -30.51 5.87 4.05
N LYS A 287 -31.55 6.37 3.38
CA LYS A 287 -31.40 6.86 2.01
C LYS A 287 -30.52 8.11 2.04
N TRP A 288 -29.47 8.15 1.22
CA TRP A 288 -28.52 9.24 1.18
C TRP A 288 -28.08 9.52 -0.26
N ASP A 289 -28.21 10.75 -0.71
CA ASP A 289 -27.74 11.20 -2.02
C ASP A 289 -26.32 11.75 -1.88
N ILE A 290 -25.34 10.89 -2.15
CA ILE A 290 -23.91 11.20 -2.05
C ILE A 290 -23.55 12.31 -3.07
N PRO A 291 -22.82 13.36 -2.66
CA PRO A 291 -22.39 14.43 -3.55
C PRO A 291 -21.62 13.95 -4.78
N SER A 292 -21.82 14.61 -5.93
CA SER A 292 -21.32 14.14 -7.23
C SER A 292 -19.81 14.24 -7.44
N TYR A 293 -19.10 15.02 -6.63
CA TYR A 293 -17.64 15.13 -6.67
C TYR A 293 -16.95 13.96 -5.95
N ILE A 294 -17.70 13.16 -5.18
CA ILE A 294 -17.20 11.93 -4.56
C ILE A 294 -17.28 10.83 -5.60
N THR A 295 -16.13 10.25 -5.93
CA THR A 295 -16.02 9.23 -6.99
C THR A 295 -15.63 7.87 -6.46
N THR A 296 -15.18 7.77 -5.22
CA THR A 296 -14.64 6.54 -4.63
C THR A 296 -15.28 6.25 -3.28
N ILE A 297 -15.68 5.00 -3.07
CA ILE A 297 -16.23 4.52 -1.81
C ILE A 297 -15.48 3.26 -1.35
N HIS A 298 -15.11 3.24 -0.08
CA HIS A 298 -14.63 2.08 0.64
C HIS A 298 -15.66 1.69 1.71
N ILE A 299 -16.07 0.44 1.75
CA ILE A 299 -16.94 -0.13 2.79
C ILE A 299 -16.13 -1.18 3.52
N ASN A 300 -15.68 -0.86 4.73
CA ASN A 300 -14.77 -1.68 5.52
C ASN A 300 -15.45 -2.14 6.80
N TYR A 301 -15.34 -3.44 7.09
CA TYR A 301 -15.80 -4.08 8.31
C TYR A 301 -17.31 -3.94 8.58
N SER A 302 -18.00 -5.07 8.64
CA SER A 302 -19.37 -5.14 9.16
C SER A 302 -19.42 -6.05 10.37
N SER A 303 -19.99 -5.58 11.47
CA SER A 303 -20.27 -6.42 12.65
C SER A 303 -21.65 -7.10 12.57
N LYS A 304 -22.26 -7.13 11.37
CA LYS A 304 -23.62 -7.63 11.19
C LYS A 304 -23.64 -9.13 11.01
N THR A 305 -24.55 -9.76 11.74
CA THR A 305 -24.87 -11.20 11.63
C THR A 305 -26.11 -11.47 10.79
N THR A 306 -26.73 -10.42 10.22
CA THR A 306 -27.97 -10.50 9.44
C THR A 306 -27.96 -9.54 8.27
N HIS A 307 -28.77 -9.85 7.26
CA HIS A 307 -28.87 -9.06 6.03
C HIS A 307 -29.27 -7.60 6.29
N TRP A 308 -28.50 -6.68 5.74
CA TRP A 308 -28.74 -5.25 5.87
C TRP A 308 -28.65 -4.54 4.51
N LYS A 309 -29.55 -3.60 4.27
CA LYS A 309 -29.62 -2.89 2.98
C LYS A 309 -28.73 -1.66 3.00
N PHE A 310 -27.85 -1.52 2.02
CA PHE A 310 -27.07 -0.31 1.73
C PHE A 310 -27.86 0.59 0.77
N LYS A 311 -28.45 1.66 1.33
CA LYS A 311 -29.39 2.57 0.66
C LYS A 311 -28.81 3.89 0.12
N PRO A 312 -27.52 4.24 0.28
CA PRO A 312 -26.98 5.41 -0.42
C PRO A 312 -27.12 5.31 -1.95
N THR A 313 -27.41 6.44 -2.60
CA THR A 313 -27.44 6.62 -4.05
C THR A 313 -26.00 6.72 -4.56
N LEU A 314 -25.59 5.76 -5.39
CA LEU A 314 -24.20 5.60 -5.84
C LEU A 314 -23.96 6.05 -7.28
N ARG A 315 -24.80 6.96 -7.79
CA ARG A 315 -24.85 7.32 -9.21
C ARG A 315 -23.51 7.80 -9.77
N PHE A 316 -22.74 8.57 -9.00
CA PHE A 316 -21.50 9.21 -9.46
C PHE A 316 -20.23 8.44 -9.10
N ILE A 317 -20.38 7.32 -8.38
CA ILE A 317 -19.26 6.51 -7.93
C ILE A 317 -18.65 5.78 -9.13
N LYS A 318 -17.32 5.87 -9.24
CA LYS A 318 -16.48 5.21 -10.25
C LYS A 318 -15.76 4.00 -9.68
N GLU A 319 -15.40 4.04 -8.39
CA GLU A 319 -14.67 2.97 -7.72
C GLU A 319 -15.40 2.55 -6.43
N LEU A 320 -15.67 1.26 -6.28
CA LEU A 320 -16.27 0.67 -5.08
C LEU A 320 -15.37 -0.42 -4.53
N PHE A 321 -14.88 -0.22 -3.31
CA PHE A 321 -14.08 -1.17 -2.55
C PHE A 321 -14.90 -1.68 -1.37
N MET A 322 -14.97 -3.00 -1.20
CA MET A 322 -15.62 -3.63 -0.05
C MET A 322 -14.65 -4.62 0.57
N ASN A 323 -14.36 -4.46 1.86
CA ASN A 323 -13.41 -5.28 2.59
C ASN A 323 -14.01 -5.79 3.90
N GLN A 324 -14.00 -7.12 4.10
CA GLN A 324 -14.53 -7.76 5.30
C GLN A 324 -15.99 -7.37 5.59
N ILE A 325 -16.85 -7.52 4.58
CA ILE A 325 -18.26 -7.15 4.65
C ILE A 325 -19.14 -8.38 4.54
N ASP A 326 -20.01 -8.54 5.52
CA ASP A 326 -20.94 -9.65 5.58
C ASP A 326 -22.39 -9.17 5.46
N PHE A 327 -23.21 -9.97 4.79
CA PHE A 327 -24.67 -9.82 4.76
C PHE A 327 -25.18 -8.48 4.19
N ILE A 328 -24.44 -7.82 3.30
CA ILE A 328 -24.87 -6.54 2.71
C ILE A 328 -25.75 -6.77 1.48
N ILE A 329 -26.82 -5.99 1.34
CA ILE A 329 -27.66 -5.92 0.14
C ILE A 329 -27.50 -4.54 -0.48
N ILE A 330 -26.92 -4.47 -1.67
CA ILE A 330 -26.82 -3.23 -2.46
C ILE A 330 -27.87 -3.28 -3.56
N SER A 331 -28.76 -2.29 -3.58
CA SER A 331 -29.82 -2.19 -4.60
C SER A 331 -29.90 -0.82 -5.27
N SER A 332 -28.79 -0.10 -5.30
CA SER A 332 -28.69 1.25 -5.86
C SER A 332 -28.20 1.19 -7.31
N SER A 333 -28.59 2.20 -8.12
CA SER A 333 -28.00 2.39 -9.45
C SER A 333 -26.51 2.72 -9.32
N LEU A 334 -25.69 2.07 -10.16
CA LEU A 334 -24.23 2.11 -10.19
C LEU A 334 -23.75 2.47 -11.61
N GLU A 335 -24.48 3.33 -12.32
CA GLU A 335 -24.32 3.59 -13.76
C GLU A 335 -22.90 3.99 -14.16
N ASN A 336 -22.23 4.78 -13.32
CA ASN A 336 -20.88 5.30 -13.56
C ASN A 336 -19.78 4.46 -12.92
N LEU A 337 -20.13 3.37 -12.22
CA LEU A 337 -19.16 2.50 -11.60
C LEU A 337 -18.27 1.91 -12.70
N GLN A 338 -16.95 2.04 -12.56
CA GLN A 338 -15.95 1.56 -13.52
C GLN A 338 -15.20 0.36 -12.96
N GLN A 339 -14.97 0.34 -11.64
CA GLN A 339 -14.22 -0.73 -10.96
C GLN A 339 -14.91 -1.13 -9.67
N MET A 340 -14.96 -2.44 -9.43
CA MET A 340 -15.45 -3.02 -8.20
C MET A 340 -14.44 -4.02 -7.64
N PHE A 341 -14.12 -3.88 -6.35
CA PHE A 341 -13.26 -4.78 -5.62
C PHE A 341 -13.94 -5.29 -4.36
N LEU A 342 -14.09 -6.61 -4.26
CA LEU A 342 -14.68 -7.31 -3.13
C LEU A 342 -13.62 -8.21 -2.51
N CYS A 343 -13.25 -7.95 -1.26
CA CYS A 343 -12.24 -8.71 -0.54
C CYS A 343 -12.82 -9.21 0.78
N SER A 344 -12.73 -10.53 1.00
CA SER A 344 -13.22 -11.17 2.22
C SER A 344 -14.69 -10.85 2.54
N CYS A 345 -15.54 -10.74 1.52
CA CYS A 345 -16.98 -10.49 1.70
C CYS A 345 -17.77 -11.80 1.78
N GLN A 346 -18.79 -11.86 2.64
CA GLN A 346 -19.66 -13.02 2.81
C GLN A 346 -21.14 -12.67 2.59
N GLU A 347 -21.92 -13.60 2.06
CA GLU A 347 -23.39 -13.54 2.05
C GLU A 347 -23.95 -12.21 1.51
N SER A 348 -23.31 -11.67 0.47
CA SER A 348 -23.56 -10.31 -0.01
C SER A 348 -24.29 -10.33 -1.35
N THR A 349 -25.30 -9.47 -1.50
CA THR A 349 -26.16 -9.44 -2.69
C THR A 349 -26.16 -8.07 -3.35
N PHE A 350 -25.84 -8.04 -4.64
CA PHE A 350 -26.12 -6.92 -5.54
C PHE A 350 -27.41 -7.22 -6.27
N GLN A 351 -28.44 -6.40 -6.05
CA GLN A 351 -29.79 -6.64 -6.57
C GLN A 351 -30.24 -5.48 -7.45
N ASN A 352 -30.67 -5.75 -8.68
CA ASN A 352 -31.21 -4.75 -9.61
C ASN A 352 -30.26 -3.54 -9.82
N CYS A 353 -28.95 -3.76 -9.76
CA CYS A 353 -27.97 -2.69 -9.94
C CYS A 353 -27.67 -2.47 -11.43
N GLU A 354 -27.85 -1.25 -11.92
CA GLU A 354 -27.41 -0.88 -13.26
C GLU A 354 -25.93 -0.49 -13.25
N MET A 355 -25.05 -1.30 -13.84
CA MET A 355 -23.59 -1.08 -13.86
C MET A 355 -23.10 -0.87 -15.30
N LYS A 356 -23.64 0.16 -15.98
CA LYS A 356 -23.41 0.40 -17.42
C LYS A 356 -21.94 0.66 -17.77
N SER A 357 -21.21 1.37 -16.91
CA SER A 357 -19.82 1.77 -17.14
C SER A 357 -18.79 0.80 -16.54
N LEU A 358 -19.24 -0.29 -15.92
CA LEU A 358 -18.37 -1.17 -15.13
C LEU A 358 -17.45 -1.93 -16.05
N LYS A 359 -16.14 -1.74 -15.90
CA LYS A 359 -15.10 -2.36 -16.73
C LYS A 359 -14.44 -3.55 -16.04
N ARG A 360 -14.26 -3.49 -14.73
CA ARG A 360 -13.52 -4.51 -13.96
C ARG A 360 -14.26 -4.90 -12.69
N ILE A 361 -14.42 -6.20 -12.48
CA ILE A 361 -14.81 -6.78 -11.18
C ILE A 361 -13.68 -7.67 -10.71
N ARG A 362 -13.32 -7.51 -9.44
CA ARG A 362 -12.39 -8.40 -8.77
C ARG A 362 -12.91 -8.86 -7.42
N ILE A 363 -12.85 -10.16 -7.20
CA ILE A 363 -13.39 -10.84 -6.04
C ILE A 363 -12.28 -11.71 -5.45
N ILE A 364 -11.93 -11.48 -4.19
CA ILE A 364 -10.86 -12.20 -3.49
C ILE A 364 -11.37 -12.70 -2.15
N ASN A 365 -11.09 -13.96 -1.79
CA ASN A 365 -11.40 -14.56 -0.48
C ASN A 365 -12.87 -14.39 -0.05
N SER A 366 -13.79 -14.24 -1.00
CA SER A 366 -15.19 -13.90 -0.75
C SER A 366 -16.13 -15.06 -1.09
N PHE A 367 -17.19 -15.25 -0.33
CA PHE A 367 -18.12 -16.36 -0.54
C PHE A 367 -19.59 -15.93 -0.50
N HIS A 368 -20.43 -16.71 -1.18
CA HIS A 368 -21.88 -16.50 -1.24
C HIS A 368 -22.25 -15.10 -1.75
N LEU A 369 -21.66 -14.73 -2.89
CA LEU A 369 -21.92 -13.45 -3.56
C LEU A 369 -22.96 -13.63 -4.66
N ASN A 370 -24.02 -12.82 -4.65
CA ASN A 370 -25.09 -12.90 -5.63
C ASN A 370 -25.27 -11.59 -6.38
N PHE A 371 -25.09 -11.61 -7.69
CA PHE A 371 -25.41 -10.50 -8.59
C PHE A 371 -26.72 -10.80 -9.32
N TYR A 372 -27.82 -10.40 -8.67
CA TYR A 372 -29.18 -10.68 -9.06
C TYR A 372 -29.78 -9.55 -9.90
N LYS A 373 -30.14 -9.84 -11.16
CA LYS A 373 -30.75 -8.88 -12.10
C LYS A 373 -29.92 -7.60 -12.31
N CYS A 374 -28.61 -7.68 -12.23
CA CYS A 374 -27.72 -6.55 -12.53
C CYS A 374 -27.43 -6.44 -14.04
N SER A 375 -27.09 -5.25 -14.53
CA SER A 375 -26.62 -5.05 -15.92
C SER A 375 -25.14 -4.72 -15.95
N TYR A 376 -24.41 -5.29 -16.91
CA TYR A 376 -22.93 -5.23 -16.98
C TYR A 376 -22.44 -4.71 -18.34
N GLY A 377 -23.03 -3.61 -18.81
CA GLY A 377 -22.93 -3.17 -20.22
C GLY A 377 -21.50 -3.08 -20.76
N SER A 378 -20.53 -2.72 -19.93
CA SER A 378 -19.13 -2.53 -20.33
C SER A 378 -18.13 -3.44 -19.61
N LEU A 379 -18.57 -4.55 -19.01
CA LEU A 379 -17.68 -5.37 -18.17
C LEU A 379 -16.67 -6.13 -19.04
N GLU A 380 -15.41 -5.70 -18.97
CA GLU A 380 -14.29 -6.21 -19.77
C GLU A 380 -13.46 -7.26 -19.03
N GLU A 381 -13.31 -7.13 -17.71
CA GLU A 381 -12.44 -7.98 -16.90
C GLU A 381 -13.14 -8.53 -15.65
N LEU A 382 -13.04 -9.84 -15.44
CA LEU A 382 -13.52 -10.52 -14.24
C LEU A 382 -12.42 -11.39 -13.63
N THR A 383 -12.02 -11.07 -12.39
CA THR A 383 -11.04 -11.86 -11.62
C THR A 383 -11.70 -12.40 -10.35
N ILE A 384 -11.65 -13.71 -10.12
CA ILE A 384 -12.18 -14.38 -8.92
C ILE A 384 -11.09 -15.29 -8.34
N ILE A 385 -10.67 -15.03 -7.10
CA ILE A 385 -9.54 -15.72 -6.46
C ILE A 385 -9.95 -16.21 -5.07
N ASN A 386 -9.69 -17.48 -4.76
CA ASN A 386 -9.97 -18.10 -3.45
C ASN A 386 -11.42 -17.89 -3.00
N SER A 387 -12.38 -17.97 -3.93
CA SER A 387 -13.76 -17.53 -3.70
C SER A 387 -14.76 -18.65 -4.01
N GLY A 388 -15.95 -18.59 -3.40
CA GLY A 388 -16.93 -19.65 -3.57
C GLY A 388 -18.39 -19.21 -3.58
N GLY A 389 -19.23 -19.83 -4.41
CA GLY A 389 -20.65 -19.47 -4.44
C GLY A 389 -20.89 -18.07 -5.00
N VAL A 390 -20.19 -17.74 -6.10
CA VAL A 390 -20.34 -16.44 -6.78
C VAL A 390 -21.26 -16.64 -7.98
N HIS A 391 -22.42 -15.98 -7.95
CA HIS A 391 -23.47 -16.18 -8.93
C HIS A 391 -23.81 -14.88 -9.65
N PHE A 392 -23.62 -14.86 -10.97
CA PHE A 392 -24.13 -13.84 -11.86
C PHE A 392 -25.38 -14.38 -12.56
N THR A 393 -26.50 -13.67 -12.45
CA THR A 393 -27.78 -14.15 -13.03
C THR A 393 -28.05 -13.66 -14.45
N ASN A 394 -27.52 -12.48 -14.80
CA ASN A 394 -27.70 -11.87 -16.11
C ASN A 394 -26.49 -12.09 -16.99
N LEU A 395 -26.73 -12.22 -18.29
CA LEU A 395 -25.70 -12.42 -19.32
C LEU A 395 -24.73 -11.23 -19.40
N ILE A 396 -23.43 -11.53 -19.45
CA ILE A 396 -22.34 -10.57 -19.66
C ILE A 396 -21.85 -10.66 -21.12
N LYS A 397 -21.81 -9.55 -21.85
CA LYS A 397 -21.50 -9.55 -23.31
C LYS A 397 -20.12 -9.00 -23.68
N SER A 398 -19.53 -8.20 -22.80
CA SER A 398 -18.35 -7.38 -23.14
C SER A 398 -17.03 -7.93 -22.58
N LEU A 399 -17.04 -9.15 -22.03
CA LEU A 399 -15.87 -9.72 -21.35
C LEU A 399 -14.75 -10.03 -22.35
N LYS A 400 -13.58 -9.46 -22.06
CA LYS A 400 -12.30 -9.66 -22.76
C LYS A 400 -11.35 -10.54 -21.95
N LYS A 401 -11.51 -10.56 -20.62
CA LYS A 401 -10.61 -11.27 -19.71
C LYS A 401 -11.36 -11.91 -18.55
N ILE A 402 -11.10 -13.19 -18.32
CA ILE A 402 -11.58 -13.92 -17.14
C ILE A 402 -10.39 -14.63 -16.48
N GLU A 403 -10.21 -14.43 -15.17
CA GLU A 403 -9.21 -15.11 -14.35
C GLU A 403 -9.89 -15.74 -13.13
N LEU A 404 -9.89 -17.07 -13.06
CA LEU A 404 -10.52 -17.84 -11.97
C LEU A 404 -9.46 -18.71 -11.30
N VAL A 405 -9.24 -18.52 -9.99
CA VAL A 405 -8.17 -19.19 -9.27
C VAL A 405 -8.68 -19.75 -7.96
N ASN A 406 -8.46 -21.04 -7.72
CA ASN A 406 -8.78 -21.74 -6.47
C ASN A 406 -10.20 -21.42 -5.97
N SER A 407 -11.17 -21.46 -6.90
CA SER A 407 -12.52 -20.97 -6.68
C SER A 407 -13.57 -22.01 -7.03
N ARG A 408 -14.68 -22.02 -6.30
CA ARG A 408 -15.72 -23.07 -6.42
C ARG A 408 -17.13 -22.52 -6.60
N ARG A 409 -18.05 -23.30 -7.16
CA ARG A 409 -19.48 -22.93 -7.26
C ARG A 409 -19.68 -21.58 -7.94
N LEU A 410 -19.14 -21.45 -9.15
CA LEU A 410 -19.18 -20.20 -9.91
C LEU A 410 -20.26 -20.30 -10.98
N THR A 411 -21.07 -19.25 -11.13
CA THR A 411 -22.03 -19.13 -12.24
C THR A 411 -21.77 -17.84 -12.98
N ILE A 412 -21.21 -17.94 -14.19
CA ILE A 412 -20.79 -16.78 -14.99
C ILE A 412 -21.43 -16.92 -16.38
N PRO A 413 -22.67 -16.47 -16.58
CA PRO A 413 -23.29 -16.47 -17.89
C PRO A 413 -22.68 -15.35 -18.72
N PHE A 414 -21.91 -15.71 -19.75
CA PHE A 414 -21.36 -14.73 -20.68
C PHE A 414 -21.44 -15.19 -22.13
N GLU A 415 -21.47 -14.22 -23.03
CA GLU A 415 -21.40 -14.37 -24.47
C GLU A 415 -20.15 -13.64 -24.98
N HIS A 416 -19.50 -14.22 -25.97
CA HIS A 416 -18.31 -13.65 -26.59
C HIS A 416 -18.58 -13.37 -28.07
N GLU A 417 -18.31 -12.15 -28.49
CA GLU A 417 -18.34 -11.74 -29.90
C GLU A 417 -17.06 -12.20 -30.60
N GLN A 418 -17.18 -12.87 -31.75
CA GLN A 418 -16.09 -13.60 -32.41
C GLN A 418 -14.85 -12.75 -32.77
N ASP A 419 -14.98 -11.42 -32.85
CA ASP A 419 -13.91 -10.53 -33.31
C ASP A 419 -13.05 -9.94 -32.18
N ASN A 420 -13.39 -10.19 -30.92
CA ASN A 420 -12.67 -9.62 -29.78
C ASN A 420 -11.56 -10.56 -29.28
N ILE A 421 -10.39 -9.99 -28.94
CA ILE A 421 -9.34 -10.75 -28.25
C ILE A 421 -9.86 -11.13 -26.86
N PHE A 422 -9.95 -12.43 -26.60
CA PHE A 422 -10.42 -12.98 -25.33
C PHE A 422 -9.34 -13.83 -24.67
N THR A 423 -9.10 -13.55 -23.39
CA THR A 423 -8.22 -14.34 -22.54
C THR A 423 -9.00 -15.00 -21.41
N PHE A 424 -8.81 -16.31 -21.25
CA PHE A 424 -9.43 -17.08 -20.18
C PHE A 424 -8.36 -17.86 -19.44
N TYR A 425 -8.28 -17.63 -18.14
CA TYR A 425 -7.40 -18.33 -17.22
C TYR A 425 -8.24 -18.98 -16.13
N ILE A 426 -8.07 -20.28 -15.93
CA ILE A 426 -8.69 -21.00 -14.83
C ILE A 426 -7.69 -21.95 -14.19
N GLU A 427 -7.65 -21.99 -12.88
CA GLU A 427 -6.71 -22.79 -12.11
C GLU A 427 -7.39 -23.32 -10.85
N SER A 428 -7.34 -24.64 -10.65
CA SER A 428 -7.80 -25.31 -9.42
C SER A 428 -9.23 -24.93 -9.03
N CYS A 429 -10.14 -24.87 -10.00
CA CYS A 429 -11.53 -24.48 -9.80
C CYS A 429 -12.49 -25.66 -9.90
N SER A 430 -13.58 -25.64 -9.14
CA SER A 430 -14.60 -26.70 -9.17
C SER A 430 -16.03 -26.13 -9.23
N GLU A 431 -16.97 -26.91 -9.76
CA GLU A 431 -18.37 -26.48 -9.92
C GLU A 431 -18.49 -25.13 -10.68
N VAL A 432 -17.73 -24.98 -11.78
CA VAL A 432 -17.79 -23.77 -12.63
C VAL A 432 -18.80 -23.98 -13.75
N HIS A 433 -19.85 -23.14 -13.75
CA HIS A 433 -20.91 -23.16 -14.75
C HIS A 433 -20.67 -22.05 -15.79
N LEU A 434 -20.23 -22.47 -16.97
CA LEU A 434 -20.03 -21.63 -18.16
C LEU A 434 -21.20 -21.79 -19.14
N SER A 435 -21.46 -20.77 -19.97
CA SER A 435 -22.49 -20.87 -21.01
C SER A 435 -22.08 -21.85 -22.13
N PRO A 436 -23.04 -22.49 -22.83
CA PRO A 436 -22.75 -23.45 -23.90
C PRO A 436 -21.85 -22.89 -25.02
N ASN A 437 -22.03 -21.62 -25.38
CA ASN A 437 -21.23 -20.97 -26.43
C ASN A 437 -19.75 -20.88 -26.04
N ILE A 438 -19.47 -20.68 -24.75
CA ILE A 438 -18.12 -20.58 -24.23
C ILE A 438 -17.47 -21.95 -24.11
N LEU A 439 -18.22 -22.96 -23.68
CA LEU A 439 -17.74 -24.34 -23.73
C LEU A 439 -17.32 -24.72 -25.15
N LYS A 440 -18.10 -24.32 -26.17
CA LYS A 440 -17.73 -24.49 -27.57
C LYS A 440 -16.46 -23.70 -27.96
N LEU A 441 -16.37 -22.42 -27.58
CA LEU A 441 -15.20 -21.58 -27.86
C LEU A 441 -13.91 -22.16 -27.26
N LEU A 442 -13.99 -22.65 -26.02
CA LEU A 442 -12.87 -23.22 -25.26
C LEU A 442 -12.61 -24.70 -25.62
N ASN A 443 -13.43 -25.29 -26.51
CA ASN A 443 -13.40 -26.72 -26.86
C ASN A 443 -13.52 -27.65 -25.63
N LEU A 444 -14.40 -27.28 -24.70
CA LEU A 444 -14.71 -28.04 -23.48
C LEU A 444 -16.03 -28.81 -23.63
N LYS A 445 -16.13 -29.96 -22.96
CA LYS A 445 -17.37 -30.76 -22.91
C LYS A 445 -18.40 -30.08 -22.01
N SER A 446 -19.69 -30.32 -22.28
CA SER A 446 -20.82 -29.72 -21.53
C SER A 446 -20.79 -29.97 -20.02
N ASN A 447 -20.16 -31.07 -19.59
CA ASN A 447 -20.12 -31.50 -18.20
C ASN A 447 -18.77 -31.15 -17.52
N HIS A 448 -17.97 -30.27 -18.13
CA HIS A 448 -16.67 -29.89 -17.59
C HIS A 448 -16.82 -28.92 -16.41
N HIS A 449 -17.19 -29.46 -15.25
CA HIS A 449 -17.41 -28.69 -14.03
C HIS A 449 -16.17 -28.56 -13.15
N GLU A 450 -15.11 -29.34 -13.43
CA GLU A 450 -13.93 -29.42 -12.57
C GLU A 450 -12.66 -29.15 -13.37
N PHE A 451 -11.92 -28.15 -12.93
CA PHE A 451 -10.65 -27.70 -13.48
C PHE A 451 -9.57 -27.94 -12.42
N SER A 452 -9.18 -29.20 -12.26
CA SER A 452 -8.14 -29.62 -11.32
C SER A 452 -6.73 -29.16 -11.72
N ASN A 453 -6.55 -28.70 -12.96
CA ASN A 453 -5.29 -28.18 -13.48
C ASN A 453 -5.49 -26.80 -14.09
N THR A 454 -4.38 -26.11 -14.34
CA THR A 454 -4.33 -24.84 -15.04
C THR A 454 -4.79 -24.97 -16.50
N PHE A 455 -5.66 -24.06 -16.95
CA PHE A 455 -6.10 -23.95 -18.33
C PHE A 455 -6.00 -22.50 -18.80
N TYR A 456 -5.50 -22.34 -20.04
CA TYR A 456 -5.27 -21.06 -20.70
C TYR A 456 -5.96 -21.03 -22.06
N PHE A 457 -6.61 -19.91 -22.35
CA PHE A 457 -7.06 -19.56 -23.69
C PHE A 457 -6.64 -18.13 -24.02
N PRO A 458 -6.06 -17.88 -25.22
CA PRO A 458 -5.59 -18.89 -26.17
C PRO A 458 -4.50 -19.78 -25.54
N PRO A 459 -4.35 -21.04 -26.00
CA PRO A 459 -3.38 -21.95 -25.43
C PRO A 459 -1.96 -21.41 -25.63
N ILE A 460 -1.20 -21.33 -24.55
CA ILE A 460 0.21 -20.92 -24.61
C ILE A 460 1.03 -22.14 -25.07
N LYS A 461 1.78 -22.00 -26.17
CA LYS A 461 2.52 -23.10 -26.83
C LYS A 461 3.45 -23.88 -25.88
N GLU A 462 3.98 -23.22 -24.86
CA GLU A 462 4.91 -23.77 -23.87
C GLU A 462 4.29 -24.90 -23.01
N TYR A 463 2.96 -24.96 -22.86
CA TYR A 463 2.27 -25.91 -21.97
C TYR A 463 1.94 -27.27 -22.60
N GLN A 464 2.45 -27.56 -23.81
CA GLN A 464 2.07 -28.79 -24.52
C GLN A 464 2.83 -30.04 -24.06
N ASN A 465 4.00 -29.90 -23.44
CA ASN A 465 4.79 -31.06 -22.98
C ASN A 465 4.53 -31.36 -21.49
N LYS A 466 3.75 -32.41 -21.21
CA LYS A 466 3.38 -32.83 -19.85
C LYS A 466 4.58 -33.22 -18.96
N HIS A 467 5.74 -33.52 -19.54
CA HIS A 467 6.95 -33.87 -18.80
C HIS A 467 7.80 -32.64 -18.40
N LEU A 468 7.52 -31.49 -19.01
CA LEU A 468 8.19 -30.24 -18.69
C LEU A 468 7.40 -29.49 -17.61
N PHE A 469 8.15 -28.86 -16.72
CA PHE A 469 7.61 -27.89 -15.78
C PHE A 469 7.40 -26.56 -16.51
N THR A 470 6.23 -25.96 -16.28
CA THR A 470 5.85 -24.65 -16.80
C THR A 470 5.30 -23.84 -15.65
N PHE A 471 5.76 -22.60 -15.52
CA PHE A 471 5.26 -21.69 -14.49
C PHE A 471 3.78 -21.40 -14.68
N ASN A 472 3.02 -21.34 -13.59
CA ASN A 472 1.71 -20.72 -13.64
C ASN A 472 1.89 -19.21 -13.83
N LYS A 473 0.81 -18.55 -14.24
CA LYS A 473 0.84 -17.10 -14.44
C LYS A 473 0.95 -16.45 -13.06
N PHE A 474 1.74 -15.38 -12.94
CA PHE A 474 1.66 -14.55 -11.75
C PHE A 474 0.30 -13.85 -11.69
N ILE A 475 -0.44 -14.15 -10.64
CA ILE A 475 -1.73 -13.55 -10.36
C ILE A 475 -1.55 -12.50 -9.29
N SER A 476 -1.97 -11.29 -9.59
CA SER A 476 -2.01 -10.22 -8.61
C SER A 476 -3.06 -10.53 -7.55
N PHE A 477 -2.85 -10.01 -6.34
CA PHE A 477 -3.85 -9.96 -5.27
C PHE A 477 -4.27 -8.52 -4.92
N SER A 478 -3.76 -7.50 -5.63
CA SER A 478 -4.19 -6.10 -5.49
C SER A 478 -4.65 -5.45 -6.80
N ASN A 479 -5.37 -4.33 -6.72
CA ASN A 479 -5.83 -3.59 -7.90
C ASN A 479 -4.78 -2.64 -8.47
N ASP A 480 -3.74 -2.36 -7.71
CA ASP A 480 -2.78 -1.32 -8.04
C ASP A 480 -1.64 -1.83 -8.91
N ILE A 481 -1.55 -3.15 -9.10
CA ILE A 481 -0.53 -3.76 -9.95
C ILE A 481 -1.16 -4.68 -11.00
N GLU A 482 -0.55 -4.63 -12.18
CA GLU A 482 -0.87 -5.47 -13.32
C GLU A 482 0.31 -6.34 -13.67
N VAL A 483 0.04 -7.60 -13.99
CA VAL A 483 1.01 -8.53 -14.58
C VAL A 483 0.67 -8.65 -16.06
N ILE A 484 1.54 -8.11 -16.91
CA ILE A 484 1.44 -8.20 -18.37
C ILE A 484 2.60 -9.06 -18.83
N GLU A 485 2.27 -10.29 -19.22
CA GLU A 485 3.27 -11.30 -19.57
C GLU A 485 4.32 -11.46 -18.44
N ASP A 486 5.54 -11.06 -18.72
CA ASP A 486 6.70 -11.14 -17.85
C ASP A 486 7.06 -9.78 -17.20
N SER A 487 6.21 -8.77 -17.37
CA SER A 487 6.39 -7.43 -16.81
C SER A 487 5.34 -7.11 -15.76
N ILE A 488 5.77 -6.49 -14.67
CA ILE A 488 4.89 -5.97 -13.62
C ILE A 488 4.94 -4.45 -13.65
N ARG A 489 3.76 -3.82 -13.64
CA ARG A 489 3.63 -2.37 -13.58
C ARG A 489 2.58 -1.93 -12.57
N ARG A 490 2.77 -0.73 -12.04
CA ARG A 490 1.81 -0.05 -11.19
C ARG A 490 0.76 0.65 -12.05
N ILE A 491 -0.52 0.40 -11.77
CA ILE A 491 -1.67 1.04 -12.43
C ILE A 491 -2.03 2.36 -11.73
N LYS A 492 -1.95 2.38 -10.39
CA LYS A 492 -2.28 3.53 -9.54
C LYS A 492 -1.15 3.74 -8.54
N ASP A 493 -0.67 4.98 -8.43
CA ASP A 493 0.31 5.36 -7.41
C ASP A 493 -0.33 5.20 -6.02
N LYS A 494 0.41 4.58 -5.10
CA LYS A 494 0.01 4.50 -3.69
C LYS A 494 0.50 5.73 -2.94
N ASN A 495 -0.42 6.34 -2.19
CA ASN A 495 -0.12 7.46 -1.31
C ASN A 495 0.45 7.02 0.05
N SER A 496 0.25 5.75 0.45
CA SER A 496 0.74 5.22 1.73
C SER A 496 1.95 4.30 1.54
N MET A 497 2.95 4.46 2.41
CA MET A 497 4.14 3.58 2.45
C MET A 497 3.87 2.23 3.13
N GLU A 498 2.70 2.04 3.72
CA GLU A 498 2.39 0.91 4.61
C GLU A 498 1.58 -0.20 3.90
N GLU A 499 1.13 0.01 2.67
CA GLU A 499 0.33 -0.98 1.93
C GLU A 499 1.14 -1.70 0.85
N TYR A 500 1.46 -2.96 1.10
CA TYR A 500 2.10 -3.85 0.14
C TYR A 500 1.10 -4.54 -0.79
N ASP A 501 1.43 -4.56 -2.08
CA ASP A 501 0.80 -5.40 -3.08
C ASP A 501 1.45 -6.79 -3.10
N LEU A 502 0.76 -7.79 -3.65
CA LEU A 502 1.26 -9.16 -3.73
C LEU A 502 0.91 -9.75 -5.10
N ILE A 503 1.88 -10.43 -5.73
CA ILE A 503 1.62 -11.39 -6.81
C ILE A 503 2.08 -12.78 -6.40
N VAL A 504 1.41 -13.79 -6.91
CA VAL A 504 1.72 -15.19 -6.63
C VAL A 504 1.67 -15.99 -7.92
N SER A 505 2.69 -16.82 -8.16
CA SER A 505 2.65 -17.92 -9.12
C SER A 505 2.64 -19.22 -8.33
N ARG A 506 1.50 -19.91 -8.41
CA ARG A 506 1.25 -21.20 -7.77
C ARG A 506 1.95 -22.36 -8.48
N ASP A 507 1.88 -23.52 -7.85
CA ASP A 507 2.53 -24.77 -8.22
C ASP A 507 4.03 -24.61 -8.48
N PHE A 508 4.72 -23.71 -7.75
CA PHE A 508 6.16 -23.55 -7.94
C PHE A 508 6.89 -24.84 -7.59
N GLY A 509 6.52 -25.50 -6.50
CA GLY A 509 6.93 -26.86 -6.17
C GLY A 509 5.84 -27.62 -5.41
N THR A 510 5.38 -28.74 -5.96
CA THR A 510 4.34 -29.58 -5.35
C THR A 510 4.60 -31.05 -5.60
N PHE A 511 3.93 -31.93 -4.84
CA PHE A 511 4.03 -33.37 -5.07
C PHE A 511 3.64 -33.81 -6.47
N ALA A 512 2.62 -33.16 -7.04
CA ALA A 512 2.13 -33.43 -8.37
C ALA A 512 3.16 -33.08 -9.46
N ASN A 513 4.07 -32.14 -9.20
CA ASN A 513 5.03 -31.68 -10.19
C ASN A 513 6.49 -32.03 -9.90
N TYR A 514 6.84 -32.58 -8.74
CA TYR A 514 8.23 -32.89 -8.32
C TYR A 514 9.12 -33.43 -9.45
N TYR A 515 8.64 -34.43 -10.18
CA TYR A 515 9.43 -35.13 -11.19
C TYR A 515 9.49 -34.45 -12.57
N LYS A 516 8.78 -33.32 -12.77
CA LYS A 516 8.84 -32.55 -14.01
C LYS A 516 10.18 -31.86 -14.14
N LYS A 517 10.65 -31.74 -15.39
CA LYS A 517 11.91 -31.07 -15.72
C LYS A 517 11.65 -29.63 -16.13
N GLN A 518 12.33 -28.66 -15.50
CA GLN A 518 12.35 -27.30 -16.04
C GLN A 518 13.44 -27.19 -17.12
N MET A 519 13.16 -26.45 -18.18
CA MET A 519 14.13 -26.09 -19.21
C MET A 519 14.92 -24.85 -18.79
N PHE A 520 16.24 -24.92 -18.95
CA PHE A 520 17.18 -23.84 -18.66
C PHE A 520 17.92 -23.49 -19.94
N SER A 521 18.06 -22.20 -20.21
CA SER A 521 18.93 -21.70 -21.28
C SER A 521 20.03 -20.83 -20.68
N THR A 522 21.27 -21.05 -21.11
CA THR A 522 22.42 -20.22 -20.73
C THR A 522 22.58 -19.03 -21.66
N ILE A 523 23.32 -18.01 -21.24
CA ILE A 523 23.63 -16.83 -22.06
C ILE A 523 24.37 -17.22 -23.35
N GLN A 524 25.10 -18.34 -23.33
CA GLN A 524 25.78 -18.91 -24.49
C GLN A 524 24.83 -19.66 -25.44
N GLY A 525 23.53 -19.77 -25.12
CA GLY A 525 22.51 -20.42 -25.93
C GLY A 525 22.40 -21.93 -25.72
N GLU A 526 23.10 -22.49 -24.74
CA GLU A 526 22.99 -23.91 -24.40
C GLU A 526 21.69 -24.17 -23.65
N VAL A 527 20.99 -25.25 -24.00
CA VAL A 527 19.72 -25.64 -23.39
C VAL A 527 19.87 -26.99 -22.69
N TYR A 528 19.44 -27.06 -21.42
CA TYR A 528 19.42 -28.30 -20.64
C TYR A 528 18.17 -28.37 -19.77
N HIS A 529 17.92 -29.56 -19.20
CA HIS A 529 16.71 -29.84 -18.42
C HIS A 529 17.06 -30.37 -17.04
N LEU A 530 16.61 -29.70 -15.99
CA LEU A 530 16.80 -30.16 -14.61
C LEU A 530 15.51 -30.68 -14.01
N LYS A 531 15.58 -31.88 -13.44
CA LYS A 531 14.48 -32.55 -12.77
C LYS A 531 14.41 -32.08 -11.31
N GLY A 532 13.20 -31.78 -10.81
CA GLY A 532 13.00 -31.39 -9.41
C GLY A 532 13.67 -30.09 -8.98
N ILE A 533 14.12 -29.27 -9.93
CA ILE A 533 14.60 -27.91 -9.68
C ILE A 533 13.65 -26.93 -10.36
N ARG A 534 13.39 -25.83 -9.66
CA ARG A 534 12.53 -24.73 -10.09
C ARG A 534 13.29 -23.44 -9.94
N TYR A 535 13.24 -22.54 -10.90
CA TYR A 535 14.04 -21.32 -10.88
C TYR A 535 13.45 -20.22 -11.74
N ILE A 536 13.44 -18.99 -11.22
CA ILE A 536 13.14 -17.76 -11.96
C ILE A 536 14.15 -16.67 -11.61
N GLU A 537 14.25 -15.67 -12.47
CA GLU A 537 15.01 -14.45 -12.23
C GLU A 537 14.12 -13.22 -12.26
N ILE A 538 14.31 -12.33 -11.30
CA ILE A 538 13.58 -11.08 -11.15
C ILE A 538 14.56 -9.93 -11.34
N THR A 539 14.30 -9.09 -12.33
CA THR A 539 15.07 -7.87 -12.56
C THR A 539 14.48 -6.74 -11.74
N VAL A 540 15.28 -6.21 -10.81
CA VAL A 540 14.90 -5.16 -9.88
C VAL A 540 15.70 -3.90 -10.20
N VAL A 541 14.99 -2.83 -10.52
CA VAL A 541 15.57 -1.49 -10.66
C VAL A 541 15.54 -0.81 -9.29
N GLY A 542 16.66 -0.22 -8.87
CA GLY A 542 16.80 0.38 -7.54
C GLY A 542 15.86 1.58 -7.31
N ASN A 543 15.74 1.98 -6.05
CA ASN A 543 14.59 2.67 -5.46
C ASN A 543 13.29 1.84 -5.57
N SER A 544 13.41 0.54 -5.31
CA SER A 544 12.29 -0.40 -5.19
C SER A 544 12.34 -1.10 -3.83
N TRP A 545 11.21 -1.11 -3.14
CA TRP A 545 10.92 -1.79 -1.88
C TRP A 545 10.03 -2.99 -2.18
N ILE A 546 10.66 -4.13 -2.38
CA ILE A 546 10.00 -5.39 -2.70
C ILE A 546 10.61 -6.50 -1.87
N SER A 547 9.86 -7.58 -1.70
CA SER A 547 10.42 -8.84 -1.25
C SER A 547 10.14 -9.94 -2.26
N ILE A 548 11.12 -10.80 -2.49
CA ILE A 548 11.04 -11.96 -3.39
C ILE A 548 11.15 -13.20 -2.53
N GLY A 549 10.24 -14.15 -2.72
CA GLY A 549 10.16 -15.27 -1.79
C GLY A 549 9.20 -16.37 -2.18
N CYS A 550 8.92 -17.22 -1.21
CA CYS A 550 7.97 -18.32 -1.34
C CYS A 550 6.94 -18.30 -0.20
N ILE A 551 5.79 -18.89 -0.45
CA ILE A 551 4.72 -19.10 0.53
C ILE A 551 4.27 -20.55 0.52
N ASP A 552 3.73 -21.01 1.66
CA ASP A 552 2.96 -22.25 1.74
C ASP A 552 1.57 -22.01 1.11
N GLU A 553 1.29 -22.68 0.00
CA GLU A 553 0.02 -22.47 -0.72
C GLU A 553 -1.22 -22.87 0.07
N GLU A 554 -1.07 -23.82 1.00
CA GLU A 554 -2.18 -24.35 1.78
C GLU A 554 -2.47 -23.47 3.00
N ASN A 555 -1.41 -22.98 3.65
CA ASN A 555 -1.51 -22.39 4.97
C ASN A 555 -1.24 -20.88 5.02
N TYR A 556 -0.75 -20.27 3.93
CA TYR A 556 -0.48 -18.83 3.92
C TYR A 556 -1.77 -18.02 3.91
N GLU A 557 -1.96 -17.20 4.93
CA GLU A 557 -3.04 -16.21 4.98
C GLU A 557 -2.69 -15.07 4.01
N CYS A 558 -3.22 -15.19 2.79
CA CYS A 558 -2.98 -14.22 1.74
C CYS A 558 -3.60 -12.88 2.09
N THR A 559 -2.80 -12.01 2.70
CA THR A 559 -3.15 -10.64 3.05
C THR A 559 -2.41 -9.67 2.13
N ILE A 560 -3.18 -8.75 1.56
CA ILE A 560 -2.63 -7.48 1.04
C ILE A 560 -2.17 -6.67 2.26
N SER A 561 -1.07 -5.91 2.14
CA SER A 561 -0.41 -5.11 3.20
C SER A 561 0.75 -5.74 4.01
N SER A 562 1.36 -6.84 3.56
CA SER A 562 2.59 -7.37 4.21
C SER A 562 3.71 -7.69 3.23
N GLN A 563 4.96 -7.60 3.67
CA GLN A 563 6.10 -8.17 2.93
C GLN A 563 6.25 -9.67 3.20
N LEU A 564 6.81 -10.40 2.24
CA LEU A 564 7.08 -11.82 2.38
C LEU A 564 8.10 -12.08 3.48
N GLY A 565 7.89 -13.14 4.25
CA GLY A 565 8.73 -13.49 5.39
C GLY A 565 8.27 -12.88 6.70
N TRP A 566 7.40 -11.86 6.70
CA TRP A 566 6.85 -11.29 7.93
C TRP A 566 5.76 -12.13 8.56
N LEU A 567 4.92 -12.77 7.73
CA LEU A 567 3.82 -13.60 8.17
C LEU A 567 4.20 -15.08 8.19
N LYS A 568 3.50 -15.84 9.01
CA LYS A 568 3.66 -17.29 9.10
C LYS A 568 3.48 -17.95 7.72
N ASN A 569 4.19 -19.04 7.49
CA ASN A 569 4.20 -19.80 6.24
C ASN A 569 4.67 -18.98 5.03
N SER A 570 5.61 -18.05 5.25
CA SER A 570 6.28 -17.29 4.19
C SER A 570 7.74 -17.02 4.50
N ILE A 571 8.53 -16.87 3.43
CA ILE A 571 9.94 -16.48 3.44
C ILE A 571 10.13 -15.42 2.39
N GLY A 572 10.90 -14.38 2.69
CA GLY A 572 11.15 -13.28 1.76
C GLY A 572 12.54 -12.70 1.91
N PHE A 573 13.21 -12.51 0.78
CA PHE A 573 14.43 -11.71 0.65
C PHE A 573 14.03 -10.27 0.33
N HIS A 574 14.44 -9.31 1.15
CA HIS A 574 14.00 -7.91 1.10
C HIS A 574 15.02 -7.04 0.37
N SER A 575 14.52 -6.17 -0.52
CA SER A 575 15.37 -5.38 -1.41
C SER A 575 16.07 -4.21 -0.74
N ASP A 576 15.47 -3.65 0.30
CA ASP A 576 15.91 -2.43 0.96
C ASP A 576 17.04 -2.67 1.97
N ASP A 577 17.03 -3.79 2.68
CA ASP A 577 18.07 -4.10 3.67
C ASP A 577 18.91 -5.34 3.32
N GLY A 578 18.52 -6.05 2.26
CA GLY A 578 19.15 -7.28 1.85
C GLY A 578 18.94 -8.41 2.87
N LYS A 579 17.96 -8.33 3.77
CA LYS A 579 17.74 -9.38 4.77
C LYS A 579 16.72 -10.41 4.30
N VAL A 580 16.85 -11.62 4.84
CA VAL A 580 15.88 -12.71 4.62
C VAL A 580 15.10 -12.92 5.90
N TYR A 581 13.79 -12.81 5.79
CA TYR A 581 12.83 -13.02 6.86
C TYR A 581 12.10 -14.34 6.63
N LEU A 582 11.86 -15.10 7.70
CA LEU A 582 11.10 -16.36 7.67
C LEU A 582 10.13 -16.33 8.84
N GLU A 583 8.84 -16.28 8.51
CA GLU A 583 7.72 -16.32 9.47
C GLU A 583 7.86 -15.34 10.65
N SER A 584 8.51 -14.20 10.45
CA SER A 584 8.79 -13.21 11.49
C SER A 584 9.15 -11.84 10.89
N THR A 585 8.57 -10.78 11.44
CA THR A 585 8.94 -9.38 11.14
C THR A 585 10.29 -8.97 11.73
N TYR A 586 10.81 -9.72 12.71
CA TYR A 586 11.91 -9.25 13.55
C TYR A 586 13.16 -10.12 13.44
N LYS A 587 12.97 -11.43 13.25
CA LYS A 587 14.06 -12.37 13.17
C LYS A 587 14.47 -12.61 11.72
N THR A 588 15.64 -12.11 11.37
CA THR A 588 16.27 -12.42 10.09
C THR A 588 17.11 -13.67 10.20
N ILE A 589 17.13 -14.47 9.14
CA ILE A 589 17.88 -15.73 9.07
C ILE A 589 19.14 -15.61 8.20
N ALA A 590 19.26 -14.51 7.44
CA ALA A 590 20.44 -14.15 6.66
C ALA A 590 20.38 -12.68 6.24
N GLN A 591 21.53 -12.17 5.78
CA GLN A 591 21.63 -10.89 5.11
C GLN A 591 22.60 -11.00 3.92
N GLY A 592 22.17 -10.52 2.76
CA GLY A 592 22.87 -10.47 1.49
C GLY A 592 22.99 -9.03 0.99
N LEU A 593 23.04 -8.86 -0.33
CA LEU A 593 23.10 -7.54 -0.96
C LEU A 593 21.73 -6.85 -0.87
N ALA A 594 21.69 -5.62 -0.35
CA ALA A 594 20.54 -4.74 -0.56
C ALA A 594 20.46 -4.35 -2.04
N TYR A 595 19.46 -4.88 -2.74
CA TYR A 595 19.36 -4.83 -4.21
C TYR A 595 18.34 -3.80 -4.73
N GLY A 596 17.66 -3.09 -3.83
CA GLY A 596 16.61 -2.12 -4.15
C GLY A 596 16.92 -0.66 -3.82
N ASN A 597 18.09 -0.32 -3.25
CA ASN A 597 18.33 1.05 -2.71
C ASN A 597 18.90 2.06 -3.70
N LYS A 598 19.77 1.62 -4.61
CA LYS A 598 20.56 2.53 -5.45
C LYS A 598 19.81 2.89 -6.73
N VAL A 599 19.31 4.12 -6.81
CA VAL A 599 18.62 4.66 -8.00
C VAL A 599 19.46 4.41 -9.26
N GLY A 600 18.83 3.91 -10.31
CA GLY A 600 19.48 3.63 -11.60
C GLY A 600 20.34 2.36 -11.63
N GLN A 601 20.60 1.71 -10.50
CA GLN A 601 21.21 0.38 -10.48
C GLN A 601 20.16 -0.68 -10.75
N THR A 602 20.50 -1.68 -11.58
CA THR A 602 19.69 -2.87 -11.79
C THR A 602 20.39 -4.07 -11.17
N ASN A 603 19.63 -4.89 -10.44
CA ASN A 603 20.10 -6.18 -9.94
C ASN A 603 19.15 -7.28 -10.43
N ILE A 604 19.70 -8.47 -10.67
CA ILE A 604 18.93 -9.66 -11.02
C ILE A 604 18.97 -10.61 -9.84
N ILE A 605 17.82 -10.86 -9.24
CA ILE A 605 17.68 -11.76 -8.09
C ILE A 605 16.99 -13.02 -8.58
N GLY A 606 17.68 -14.15 -8.49
CA GLY A 606 17.09 -15.44 -8.75
C GLY A 606 16.53 -16.06 -7.49
N ILE A 607 15.41 -16.75 -7.63
CA ILE A 607 14.86 -17.62 -6.60
C ILE A 607 14.60 -18.99 -7.21
N GLY A 608 15.05 -20.02 -6.51
CA GLY A 608 14.79 -21.40 -6.90
C GLY A 608 14.34 -22.26 -5.73
N TYR A 609 13.80 -23.42 -6.08
CA TYR A 609 13.35 -24.43 -5.16
C TYR A 609 13.88 -25.79 -5.58
N ASP A 610 14.64 -26.42 -4.69
CA ASP A 610 15.03 -27.81 -4.76
C ASP A 610 13.92 -28.63 -4.14
N CYS A 611 13.18 -29.28 -5.03
CA CYS A 611 11.97 -29.97 -4.67
C CYS A 611 12.28 -31.32 -3.98
N PHE A 612 13.48 -31.89 -4.10
CA PHE A 612 13.85 -33.13 -3.40
C PHE A 612 14.32 -32.88 -1.98
N ASN A 613 15.02 -31.78 -1.75
CA ASN A 613 15.55 -31.42 -0.44
C ASN A 613 14.61 -30.51 0.36
N GLU A 614 13.51 -30.04 -0.25
CA GLU A 614 12.59 -29.06 0.32
C GLU A 614 13.33 -27.77 0.75
N GLU A 615 14.24 -27.31 -0.11
CA GLU A 615 15.09 -26.13 0.12
C GLU A 615 14.82 -25.06 -0.92
N ILE A 616 14.65 -23.81 -0.48
CA ILE A 616 14.73 -22.67 -1.38
C ILE A 616 16.18 -22.21 -1.51
N PHE A 617 16.54 -21.60 -2.63
CA PHE A 617 17.83 -20.95 -2.80
C PHE A 617 17.70 -19.64 -3.56
N TYR A 618 18.63 -18.72 -3.30
CA TYR A 618 18.70 -17.44 -3.95
C TYR A 618 20.01 -17.28 -4.72
N THR A 619 19.92 -16.52 -5.81
CA THR A 619 21.08 -16.05 -6.57
C THR A 619 21.03 -14.54 -6.67
N ILE A 620 22.20 -13.91 -6.76
CA ILE A 620 22.35 -12.47 -6.90
C ILE A 620 23.28 -12.22 -8.07
N ASN A 621 22.77 -11.55 -9.11
CA ASN A 621 23.50 -11.18 -10.31
C ASN A 621 24.24 -12.38 -10.95
N GLY A 622 23.58 -13.53 -11.05
CA GLY A 622 24.14 -14.72 -11.67
C GLY A 622 25.08 -15.54 -10.77
N CYS A 623 25.19 -15.21 -9.49
CA CYS A 623 26.00 -15.97 -8.53
C CYS A 623 25.09 -16.62 -7.49
N PHE A 624 25.33 -17.89 -7.17
CA PHE A 624 24.70 -18.54 -6.02
C PHE A 624 25.01 -17.76 -4.75
N TRP A 625 24.00 -17.53 -3.92
CA TRP A 625 24.18 -16.84 -2.66
C TRP A 625 23.96 -17.76 -1.47
N LYS A 626 22.73 -18.25 -1.27
CA LYS A 626 22.38 -19.03 -0.08
C LYS A 626 21.13 -19.89 -0.29
N LYS A 627 21.04 -20.99 0.47
CA LYS A 627 19.88 -21.87 0.55
C LYS A 627 19.28 -21.93 1.96
N PHE A 628 17.99 -22.24 2.03
CA PHE A 628 17.22 -22.32 3.27
C PHE A 628 16.23 -23.48 3.20
N LYS A 629 16.18 -24.30 4.24
CA LYS A 629 15.18 -25.36 4.37
C LYS A 629 13.83 -24.75 4.74
N ILE A 630 12.77 -25.20 4.07
CA ILE A 630 11.40 -24.82 4.38
C ILE A 630 10.56 -26.07 4.72
N PRO A 631 9.56 -25.97 5.60
CA PRO A 631 8.74 -27.12 5.98
C PRO A 631 7.55 -27.37 5.03
N TRP A 632 7.40 -26.56 3.98
CA TRP A 632 6.22 -26.58 3.11
C TRP A 632 6.43 -27.51 1.92
N ARG A 633 5.38 -28.27 1.60
CA ARG A 633 5.36 -29.22 0.47
C ARG A 633 4.69 -28.67 -0.78
N ASN A 634 3.78 -27.71 -0.59
CA ASN A 634 3.10 -27.02 -1.68
C ASN A 634 3.53 -25.56 -1.63
N VAL A 635 4.46 -25.24 -2.52
CA VAL A 635 5.19 -23.98 -2.52
C VAL A 635 4.75 -23.17 -3.72
N ALA A 636 4.32 -21.93 -3.48
CA ALA A 636 4.19 -20.91 -4.51
C ALA A 636 5.37 -19.94 -4.43
N VAL A 637 5.76 -19.39 -5.58
CA VAL A 637 6.65 -18.24 -5.62
C VAL A 637 5.82 -16.96 -5.56
N ALA A 638 6.25 -16.01 -4.75
CA ALA A 638 5.54 -14.77 -4.53
C ALA A 638 6.48 -13.57 -4.57
N ILE A 639 5.92 -12.41 -4.88
CA ILE A 639 6.63 -11.12 -4.80
C ILE A 639 5.69 -10.11 -4.16
N SER A 640 6.15 -9.43 -3.10
CA SER A 640 5.43 -8.30 -2.51
C SER A 640 6.01 -6.96 -2.98
N PHE A 641 5.18 -5.93 -3.11
CA PHE A 641 5.59 -4.62 -3.62
C PHE A 641 5.10 -3.49 -2.73
N GLY A 642 6.02 -2.67 -2.24
CA GLY A 642 5.74 -1.31 -1.79
C GLY A 642 5.92 -0.34 -2.96
N LYS A 643 6.83 0.62 -2.82
CA LYS A 643 7.29 1.46 -3.94
C LYS A 643 8.15 0.63 -4.89
N PHE A 644 7.92 0.67 -6.20
CA PHE A 644 8.78 -0.04 -7.15
C PHE A 644 8.80 0.62 -8.53
N HIS A 645 9.93 0.48 -9.21
CA HIS A 645 10.04 0.70 -10.66
C HIS A 645 9.65 -0.58 -11.42
N PRO A 646 9.31 -0.52 -12.72
CA PRO A 646 8.89 -1.71 -13.47
C PRO A 646 9.82 -2.91 -13.26
N ILE A 647 9.23 -4.06 -12.98
CA ILE A 647 9.95 -5.32 -12.70
C ILE A 647 9.74 -6.28 -13.87
N GLN A 648 10.80 -6.98 -14.24
CA GLN A 648 10.74 -8.05 -15.24
C GLN A 648 11.01 -9.41 -14.59
N ILE A 649 10.22 -10.40 -14.96
CA ILE A 649 10.37 -11.79 -14.53
C ILE A 649 10.87 -12.61 -15.71
N ASN A 650 11.96 -13.33 -15.54
CA ASN A 650 12.36 -14.39 -16.46
C ASN A 650 12.00 -15.74 -15.84
N SER A 651 11.00 -16.41 -16.41
CA SER A 651 10.55 -17.75 -16.01
C SER A 651 11.23 -18.89 -16.80
N GLY A 652 12.28 -18.56 -17.57
CA GLY A 652 13.01 -19.50 -18.44
C GLY A 652 12.72 -19.30 -19.94
N ARG A 653 11.94 -18.28 -20.30
CA ARG A 653 11.72 -17.86 -21.69
C ARG A 653 12.92 -17.16 -22.31
N LYS A 654 13.78 -16.58 -21.48
CA LYS A 654 15.06 -16.01 -21.86
C LYS A 654 16.17 -16.76 -21.13
N PRO A 655 17.40 -16.73 -21.66
CA PRO A 655 18.58 -17.19 -20.93
C PRO A 655 18.64 -16.63 -19.51
N PHE A 656 18.89 -17.52 -18.55
CA PHE A 656 19.17 -17.10 -17.18
C PHE A 656 20.58 -16.53 -17.09
N LEU A 657 20.76 -15.52 -16.23
CA LEU A 657 22.09 -15.01 -15.88
C LEU A 657 22.87 -16.04 -15.05
N PHE A 658 22.17 -16.78 -14.18
CA PHE A 658 22.78 -17.84 -13.37
C PHE A 658 23.00 -19.14 -14.14
N ASP A 659 24.25 -19.63 -14.14
CA ASP A 659 24.59 -20.95 -14.65
C ASP A 659 24.38 -22.03 -13.57
N ASN A 660 23.25 -22.73 -13.66
CA ASN A 660 22.84 -23.71 -12.66
C ASN A 660 23.66 -25.01 -12.70
N ARG A 661 24.55 -25.22 -13.68
CA ARG A 661 25.26 -26.50 -13.87
C ARG A 661 26.18 -26.85 -12.69
N GLN A 662 26.81 -25.84 -12.07
CA GLN A 662 27.77 -26.04 -10.98
C GLN A 662 27.12 -26.50 -9.66
N ILE A 663 25.87 -26.11 -9.39
CA ILE A 663 25.16 -26.56 -8.18
C ILE A 663 24.62 -27.97 -8.36
N PHE A 664 24.09 -28.27 -9.54
CA PHE A 664 23.31 -29.51 -9.73
C PHE A 664 24.09 -30.64 -10.41
N SER A 665 25.38 -30.43 -10.72
CA SER A 665 26.30 -31.54 -11.00
C SER A 665 26.37 -32.53 -9.83
N GLU A 666 26.12 -32.10 -8.59
CA GLU A 666 26.08 -32.97 -7.41
C GLU A 666 24.77 -33.78 -7.28
N LEU A 667 23.63 -33.27 -7.77
CA LEU A 667 22.35 -33.99 -7.76
C LEU A 667 22.25 -35.07 -8.85
N LEU A 668 22.98 -34.92 -9.95
CA LEU A 668 23.02 -35.88 -11.05
C LEU A 668 23.85 -37.14 -10.73
N TYR A 669 24.70 -37.12 -9.71
CA TYR A 669 25.53 -38.28 -9.32
C TYR A 669 24.85 -39.23 -8.32
N ASN A 670 23.74 -38.82 -7.70
CA ASN A 670 23.01 -39.62 -6.70
C ASN A 670 21.63 -40.12 -7.20
N SER A 671 21.35 -40.06 -8.50
CA SER A 671 20.09 -40.49 -9.13
C SER A 671 20.24 -41.69 -10.05
#